data_AF-A0A956KRK7-F1
#
_entry.id   AF-A0A956KRK7-F1
#
_cell.length_a   1.000
_cell.length_b   1.000
_cell.length_c   1.000
_cell.angle_alpha   90.00
_cell.angle_beta   90.00
_cell.angle_gamma   90.00
#
_symmetry.space_group_name_H-M   'P 1'
#
loop_
_entity.id
_entity.type
_entity.pdbx_description
1 polymer ?
#
loop_
_entity_poly.entity_id
_entity_poly.type
_entity_poly.pdbx_seq_one_letter_code
_entity_poly.pdbx_strand_id
1 'polypeptide(L)'
;AAATIDLDAGGAAALRELLVNTEDLREDGTLVPERLDFFVELANAMHFDLEGSEDYARDVFFLLNDLAKRTDLRVRALVAALKQVAETQRQGLVSALATGVELGSAETALVLRHVQRNDAQPVESLLTPLLAARDADGSLREIPEHRRLARILDRVGQFAAYARKLDLGTREIELAFAEQGLVDKFPEVLELPAGIDGIDAMLPDLDGELILFRGASLWTFAVDSLTPLVVAQPLSLLSPVFAEVAEIDAAYTDAEGDHWIYAAGKIWRREHDDSRWLEVERRLGEVESRFVAPEAIDAAFTDYEGVSYMLVDDQYVRSSDGVNVDAGYPRSLEGHFAAELGFALPAALEGEHLDAVVLDRERRTWLFKGEQAYRSDRLGAAVAVRDRWGLVRNGFATMDQVDAVAEIDGRCCLFVDDQILVHGDSLETPMPRALEGFPKLLERWQPDLPREFSEGIDAGFTDWSGQVHLFCERSFASRREGPWLAEPTVERWGRVRNNLRETGRVDAAFVGLDGRLYLFSGKQYLRYSDPNAEFADEGYPRTIAADWGGLDEVDAAFVLDGRTYLFGSVVEGGAFYLRYSTRDYEVADEGYPQPVDDNWWNLPFALTEAGFARPDAVMSDGEGEVWLFAGDKLVRFDHLHRWWSEPEPISARFEDLPFASVGAAFTDGDGHTWLFAASPDEVRGDYLVARYSDGDFTRIDDRFPKAVRLRWGRIRNNLQDTGLVDAALRLITPVIEDEDDED
;
A
#
# COMPACT_ATOMS: atom_id res chain seq x y z
N ALA A 1 -24.80 70.11 36.86
CA ALA A 1 -23.45 70.56 36.48
C ALA A 1 -23.28 72.01 36.91
N ALA A 2 -23.41 73.02 36.04
CA ALA A 2 -23.24 74.44 36.43
C ALA A 2 -24.14 74.87 37.62
N ALA A 3 -25.45 74.63 37.53
CA ALA A 3 -26.42 74.83 38.62
C ALA A 3 -26.30 73.81 39.78
N THR A 4 -25.12 73.23 39.97
CA THR A 4 -24.75 72.31 41.07
C THR A 4 -23.48 72.78 41.78
N ILE A 5 -22.84 73.85 41.28
CA ILE A 5 -21.72 74.60 41.88
C ILE A 5 -22.01 76.12 41.86
N ASP A 6 -23.30 76.50 41.91
CA ASP A 6 -23.83 77.87 41.95
C ASP A 6 -23.30 78.87 40.89
N LEU A 7 -22.80 78.38 39.75
CA LEU A 7 -22.45 79.22 38.61
C LEU A 7 -23.70 79.69 37.86
N ASP A 8 -23.78 81.00 37.62
CA ASP A 8 -24.79 81.59 36.73
C ASP A 8 -24.51 81.29 35.25
N ALA A 9 -25.41 81.73 34.35
CA ALA A 9 -25.28 81.44 32.92
C ALA A 9 -24.05 82.07 32.25
N GLY A 10 -23.47 83.13 32.82
CA GLY A 10 -22.24 83.76 32.35
C GLY A 10 -21.00 83.07 32.91
N GLY A 11 -20.97 82.83 34.23
CA GLY A 11 -19.88 82.09 34.88
C GLY A 11 -19.73 80.66 34.36
N ALA A 12 -20.85 79.99 34.05
CA ALA A 12 -20.87 78.68 33.41
C ALA A 12 -20.32 78.69 31.98
N ALA A 13 -20.48 79.80 31.24
CA ALA A 13 -19.88 79.97 29.92
C ALA A 13 -18.38 80.26 30.03
N ALA A 14 -17.97 81.14 30.95
CA ALA A 14 -16.56 81.48 31.17
C ALA A 14 -15.73 80.30 31.69
N LEU A 15 -16.26 79.48 32.61
CA LEU A 15 -15.58 78.25 33.04
C LEU A 15 -15.46 77.23 31.90
N ARG A 16 -16.47 77.14 31.02
CA ARG A 16 -16.44 76.27 29.84
C ARG A 16 -15.40 76.76 28.82
N GLU A 17 -15.29 78.07 28.63
CA GLU A 17 -14.25 78.70 27.79
C GLU A 17 -12.84 78.49 28.37
N LEU A 18 -12.66 78.64 29.70
CA LEU A 18 -11.40 78.33 30.39
C LEU A 18 -11.00 76.86 30.18
N LEU A 19 -11.92 75.92 30.45
CA LEU A 19 -11.69 74.48 30.28
C LEU A 19 -11.43 74.07 28.82
N VAL A 20 -11.89 74.87 27.84
CA VAL A 20 -11.54 74.68 26.43
C VAL A 20 -10.13 75.18 26.14
N ASN A 21 -9.76 76.34 26.69
CA ASN A 21 -8.41 76.90 26.55
C ASN A 21 -7.32 76.09 27.27
N THR A 22 -7.67 75.30 28.29
CA THR A 22 -6.76 74.34 28.97
C THR A 22 -6.76 72.94 28.37
N GLU A 23 -7.49 72.72 27.26
CA GLU A 23 -7.63 71.42 26.59
C GLU A 23 -8.21 70.32 27.52
N ASP A 24 -9.06 70.70 28.48
CA ASP A 24 -9.83 69.77 29.32
C ASP A 24 -11.20 69.42 28.70
N LEU A 25 -11.84 70.41 28.08
CA LEU A 25 -13.09 70.28 27.33
C LEU A 25 -12.89 70.70 25.87
N ARG A 26 -13.78 70.25 24.99
CA ARG A 26 -13.90 70.73 23.60
C ARG A 26 -14.97 71.83 23.51
N GLU A 27 -14.98 72.61 22.43
CA GLU A 27 -15.95 73.71 22.21
C GLU A 27 -17.42 73.26 22.24
N ASP A 28 -17.70 71.97 21.99
CA ASP A 28 -19.02 71.34 22.11
C ASP A 28 -19.41 71.02 23.58
N GLY A 29 -18.45 71.03 24.51
CA GLY A 29 -18.62 70.72 25.93
C GLY A 29 -18.37 69.26 26.29
N THR A 30 -17.83 68.44 25.39
CA THR A 30 -17.34 67.09 25.68
C THR A 30 -15.96 67.14 26.34
N LEU A 31 -15.62 66.10 27.12
CA LEU A 31 -14.27 65.91 27.67
C LEU A 31 -13.27 65.62 26.55
N VAL A 32 -12.09 66.23 26.63
CA VAL A 32 -10.97 65.91 25.73
C VAL A 32 -10.51 64.46 26.00
N PRO A 33 -10.49 63.57 24.98
CA PRO A 33 -10.19 62.13 25.17
C PRO A 33 -8.89 61.85 25.91
N GLU A 34 -7.86 62.64 25.63
CA GLU A 34 -6.51 62.57 26.18
C GLU A 34 -6.49 62.86 27.70
N ARG A 35 -7.53 63.52 28.22
CA ARG A 35 -7.72 63.84 29.64
C ARG A 35 -8.68 62.85 30.34
N LEU A 36 -9.33 61.93 29.61
CA LEU A 36 -10.35 61.04 30.18
C LEU A 36 -9.78 60.15 31.30
N ASP A 37 -8.69 59.42 31.06
CA ASP A 37 -8.05 58.57 32.07
C ASP A 37 -7.57 59.37 33.28
N PHE A 38 -7.06 60.59 33.05
CA PHE A 38 -6.67 61.52 34.11
C PHE A 38 -7.86 61.87 35.02
N PHE A 39 -9.02 62.21 34.45
CA PHE A 39 -10.22 62.52 35.22
C PHE A 39 -10.98 61.29 35.73
N VAL A 40 -10.74 60.06 35.25
CA VAL A 40 -11.37 58.84 35.81
C VAL A 40 -10.75 58.49 37.17
N GLU A 41 -9.43 58.50 37.28
CA GLU A 41 -8.73 58.17 38.52
C GLU A 41 -8.96 59.26 39.60
N LEU A 42 -9.34 58.85 40.81
CA LEU A 42 -9.69 59.77 41.89
C LEU A 42 -8.46 60.42 42.53
N ALA A 43 -7.29 59.76 42.50
CA ALA A 43 -6.04 60.31 43.04
C ALA A 43 -5.60 61.60 42.31
N ASN A 44 -5.93 61.71 41.02
CA ASN A 44 -5.58 62.87 40.19
C ASN A 44 -6.31 64.16 40.59
N ALA A 45 -7.30 64.09 41.49
CA ALA A 45 -7.91 65.26 42.13
C ALA A 45 -6.91 66.15 42.89
N MET A 46 -5.70 65.65 43.18
CA MET A 46 -4.59 66.41 43.77
C MET A 46 -3.55 66.91 42.75
N HIS A 47 -3.76 66.63 41.47
CA HIS A 47 -2.87 66.99 40.36
C HIS A 47 -3.59 67.79 39.26
N PHE A 48 -4.87 68.11 39.46
CA PHE A 48 -5.64 69.02 38.63
C PHE A 48 -5.61 70.42 39.23
N ASP A 49 -5.42 71.40 38.36
CA ASP A 49 -5.38 72.82 38.69
C ASP A 49 -6.07 73.61 37.58
N LEU A 50 -6.60 74.78 37.91
CA LEU A 50 -7.25 75.70 36.97
C LEU A 50 -6.71 77.10 37.23
N GLU A 51 -5.73 77.51 36.40
CA GLU A 51 -5.04 78.79 36.54
C GLU A 51 -6.05 79.95 36.49
N GLY A 52 -6.15 80.70 37.59
CA GLY A 52 -7.14 81.77 37.76
C GLY A 52 -8.53 81.33 38.25
N SER A 53 -8.74 80.09 38.66
CA SER A 53 -9.98 79.58 39.27
C SER A 53 -9.77 78.47 40.31
N GLU A 54 -8.62 78.51 41.01
CA GLU A 54 -8.14 77.54 42.02
C GLU A 54 -9.20 77.09 43.04
N ASP A 55 -9.95 78.02 43.64
CA ASP A 55 -10.98 77.74 44.67
C ASP A 55 -12.04 76.74 44.20
N TYR A 56 -12.36 76.72 42.90
CA TYR A 56 -13.35 75.83 42.31
C TYR A 56 -12.74 74.55 41.72
N ALA A 57 -11.41 74.47 41.57
CA ALA A 57 -10.74 73.41 40.81
C ALA A 57 -11.09 72.00 41.32
N ARG A 58 -11.28 71.81 42.63
CA ARG A 58 -11.63 70.50 43.21
C ARG A 58 -13.08 70.09 42.98
N ASP A 59 -14.03 71.02 43.07
CA ASP A 59 -15.45 70.72 42.81
C ASP A 59 -15.73 70.58 41.31
N VAL A 60 -15.03 71.37 40.49
CA VAL A 60 -14.97 71.17 39.04
C VAL A 60 -14.32 69.82 38.71
N PHE A 61 -13.23 69.42 39.38
CA PHE A 61 -12.67 68.07 39.22
C PHE A 61 -13.70 67.00 39.56
N PHE A 62 -14.47 67.12 40.65
CA PHE A 62 -15.47 66.09 40.97
C PHE A 62 -16.64 66.05 39.98
N LEU A 63 -17.07 67.18 39.42
CA LEU A 63 -18.03 67.20 38.30
C LEU A 63 -17.43 66.56 37.03
N LEU A 64 -16.16 66.85 36.71
CA LEU A 64 -15.44 66.25 35.58
C LEU A 64 -15.13 64.77 35.83
N ASN A 65 -14.92 64.32 37.07
CA ASN A 65 -14.65 62.93 37.46
C ASN A 65 -15.91 62.08 37.38
N ASP A 66 -17.07 62.59 37.80
CA ASP A 66 -18.35 61.91 37.61
C ASP A 66 -18.81 61.94 36.14
N LEU A 67 -18.52 63.01 35.39
CA LEU A 67 -18.70 63.03 33.94
C LEU A 67 -17.75 62.03 33.24
N ALA A 68 -16.47 62.00 33.62
CA ALA A 68 -15.45 61.11 33.09
C ALA A 68 -15.78 59.66 33.40
N LYS A 69 -16.12 59.30 34.64
CA LYS A 69 -16.56 57.93 34.99
C LYS A 69 -17.83 57.51 34.28
N ARG A 70 -18.81 58.40 34.12
CA ARG A 70 -20.02 58.08 33.32
C ARG A 70 -19.73 58.00 31.81
N THR A 71 -18.66 58.66 31.34
CA THR A 71 -18.18 58.57 29.95
C THR A 71 -17.36 57.30 29.76
N ASP A 72 -16.32 57.07 30.54
CA ASP A 72 -15.50 55.86 30.61
C ASP A 72 -16.33 54.59 30.80
N LEU A 73 -17.28 54.53 31.74
CA LEU A 73 -18.12 53.34 31.90
C LEU A 73 -19.01 53.10 30.67
N ARG A 74 -19.45 54.17 29.98
CA ARG A 74 -20.13 54.05 28.68
C ARG A 74 -19.17 53.67 27.55
N VAL A 75 -17.94 54.16 27.54
CA VAL A 75 -16.89 53.83 26.57
C VAL A 75 -16.46 52.38 26.75
N ARG A 76 -16.24 51.89 27.98
CA ARG A 76 -15.97 50.48 28.29
C ARG A 76 -17.15 49.58 27.91
N ALA A 77 -18.39 50.00 28.19
CA ALA A 77 -19.57 49.25 27.76
C ALA A 77 -19.72 49.23 26.22
N LEU A 78 -19.45 50.36 25.55
CA LEU A 78 -19.46 50.47 24.09
C LEU A 78 -18.33 49.66 23.46
N VAL A 79 -17.11 49.72 23.98
CA VAL A 79 -15.95 48.94 23.53
C VAL A 79 -16.16 47.45 23.81
N ALA A 80 -16.78 47.06 24.92
CA ALA A 80 -17.16 45.66 25.18
C ALA A 80 -18.22 45.19 24.17
N ALA A 81 -19.26 46.00 23.91
CA ALA A 81 -20.28 45.69 22.90
C ALA A 81 -19.69 45.64 21.49
N LEU A 82 -18.82 46.59 21.11
CA LEU A 82 -18.12 46.62 19.83
C LEU A 82 -17.15 45.44 19.68
N LYS A 83 -16.42 45.05 20.73
CA LYS A 83 -15.59 43.83 20.73
C LYS A 83 -16.44 42.57 20.62
N GLN A 84 -17.61 42.52 21.26
CA GLN A 84 -18.54 41.40 21.11
C GLN A 84 -19.14 41.35 19.69
N VAL A 85 -19.46 42.51 19.09
CA VAL A 85 -19.91 42.60 17.69
C VAL A 85 -18.79 42.21 16.73
N ALA A 86 -17.57 42.71 16.92
CA ALA A 86 -16.40 42.37 16.10
C ALA A 86 -16.03 40.89 16.22
N GLU A 87 -16.11 40.30 17.41
CA GLU A 87 -15.93 38.85 17.60
C GLU A 87 -17.09 38.06 16.97
N THR A 88 -18.33 38.55 17.03
CA THR A 88 -19.47 37.93 16.32
C THR A 88 -19.33 38.04 14.80
N GLN A 89 -18.79 39.16 14.29
CA GLN A 89 -18.45 39.35 12.89
C GLN A 89 -17.26 38.47 12.47
N ARG A 90 -16.25 38.31 13.32
CA ARG A 90 -15.11 37.42 13.09
C ARG A 90 -15.53 35.96 13.10
N GLN A 91 -16.35 35.54 14.07
CA GLN A 91 -16.93 34.20 14.09
C GLN A 91 -17.91 33.98 12.94
N GLY A 92 -18.70 34.98 12.55
CA GLY A 92 -19.59 34.91 11.39
C GLY A 92 -18.82 34.80 10.07
N LEU A 93 -17.75 35.59 9.90
CA LEU A 93 -16.84 35.53 8.76
C LEU A 93 -16.08 34.21 8.73
N VAL A 94 -15.47 33.79 9.85
CA VAL A 94 -14.78 32.49 9.96
C VAL A 94 -15.75 31.33 9.78
N SER A 95 -17.02 31.43 10.17
CA SER A 95 -18.04 30.38 9.95
C SER A 95 -18.51 30.34 8.50
N ALA A 96 -18.74 31.50 7.87
CA ALA A 96 -19.08 31.59 6.45
C ALA A 96 -17.92 31.11 5.56
N LEU A 97 -16.69 31.50 5.90
CA LEU A 97 -15.48 30.98 5.27
C LEU A 97 -15.31 29.50 5.56
N ALA A 98 -15.43 29.02 6.79
CA ALA A 98 -15.35 27.59 7.14
C ALA A 98 -16.41 26.75 6.40
N THR A 99 -17.58 27.33 6.12
CA THR A 99 -18.60 26.69 5.28
C THR A 99 -18.16 26.67 3.81
N GLY A 100 -17.70 27.80 3.26
CA GLY A 100 -17.28 27.91 1.85
C GLY A 100 -15.94 27.24 1.51
N VAL A 101 -15.05 27.06 2.51
CA VAL A 101 -13.81 26.28 2.43
C VAL A 101 -13.92 24.94 3.17
N GLU A 102 -15.14 24.55 3.56
CA GLU A 102 -15.57 23.26 4.13
C GLU A 102 -14.72 22.68 5.29
N LEU A 103 -13.94 23.51 5.99
CA LEU A 103 -13.15 23.11 7.16
C LEU A 103 -13.95 23.27 8.45
N GLY A 104 -13.45 22.67 9.54
CA GLY A 104 -13.87 23.07 10.88
C GLY A 104 -13.55 24.55 11.13
N SER A 105 -14.37 25.24 11.93
CA SER A 105 -14.15 26.67 12.22
C SER A 105 -12.88 26.94 13.03
N ALA A 106 -12.36 25.94 13.75
CA ALA A 106 -11.11 26.03 14.50
C ALA A 106 -9.90 25.98 13.55
N GLU A 107 -9.89 24.98 12.67
CA GLU A 107 -8.92 24.81 11.58
C GLU A 107 -8.91 26.04 10.67
N THR A 108 -10.09 26.52 10.27
CA THR A 108 -10.22 27.74 9.43
C THR A 108 -9.67 28.98 10.14
N ALA A 109 -9.93 29.17 11.44
CA ALA A 109 -9.37 30.28 12.20
C ALA A 109 -7.84 30.20 12.32
N LEU A 110 -7.29 28.99 12.47
CA LEU A 110 -5.86 28.72 12.54
C LEU A 110 -5.16 29.04 11.20
N VAL A 111 -5.73 28.59 10.08
CA VAL A 111 -5.25 28.91 8.73
C VAL A 111 -5.29 30.42 8.48
N LEU A 112 -6.40 31.08 8.79
CA LEU A 112 -6.57 32.53 8.63
C LEU A 112 -5.52 33.33 9.41
N ARG A 113 -5.22 32.92 10.66
CA ARG A 113 -4.17 33.52 11.51
C ARG A 113 -2.80 33.47 10.85
N HIS A 114 -2.42 32.31 10.31
CA HIS A 114 -1.09 32.09 9.72
C HIS A 114 -0.94 32.72 8.34
N VAL A 115 -1.96 32.63 7.47
CA VAL A 115 -1.95 33.25 6.13
C VAL A 115 -1.81 34.77 6.19
N GLN A 116 -2.38 35.43 7.22
CA GLN A 116 -2.28 36.87 7.41
C GLN A 116 -1.15 37.30 8.37
N ARG A 117 -0.16 36.43 8.66
CA ARG A 117 0.99 36.74 9.54
C ARG A 117 0.61 37.30 10.92
N ASN A 118 -0.52 36.88 11.48
CA ASN A 118 -1.16 37.43 12.69
C ASN A 118 -1.69 38.88 12.57
N ASP A 119 -2.23 39.30 11.41
CA ASP A 119 -3.11 40.48 11.33
C ASP A 119 -4.18 40.40 12.45
N ALA A 120 -4.26 41.46 13.25
CA ALA A 120 -5.15 41.55 14.39
C ALA A 120 -6.63 41.78 13.98
N GLN A 121 -6.89 42.24 12.76
CA GLN A 121 -8.23 42.65 12.31
C GLN A 121 -8.64 42.09 10.92
N PRO A 122 -8.62 40.75 10.73
CA PRO A 122 -8.94 40.09 9.45
C PRO A 122 -10.34 40.42 8.90
N VAL A 123 -11.25 40.95 9.74
CA VAL A 123 -12.60 41.35 9.36
C VAL A 123 -12.61 42.63 8.52
N GLU A 124 -11.75 43.60 8.83
CA GLU A 124 -11.68 44.87 8.10
C GLU A 124 -10.97 44.68 6.76
N SER A 125 -9.82 43.98 6.78
CA SER A 125 -9.04 43.58 5.61
C SER A 125 -9.85 42.80 4.56
N LEU A 126 -10.92 42.09 4.97
CA LEU A 126 -11.77 41.29 4.09
C LEU A 126 -13.14 41.92 3.76
N LEU A 127 -13.85 42.52 4.72
CA LEU A 127 -15.21 43.02 4.48
C LEU A 127 -15.26 44.43 3.87
N THR A 128 -14.26 45.29 4.11
CA THR A 128 -14.32 46.69 3.67
C THR A 128 -14.42 46.84 2.15
N PRO A 129 -13.64 46.12 1.31
CA PRO A 129 -13.78 46.24 -0.14
C PRO A 129 -15.10 45.65 -0.65
N LEU A 130 -15.56 44.51 -0.10
CA LEU A 130 -16.86 43.91 -0.40
C LEU A 130 -18.01 44.90 -0.13
N LEU A 131 -18.00 45.58 1.02
CA LEU A 131 -19.04 46.53 1.38
C LEU A 131 -19.00 47.82 0.53
N ALA A 132 -17.85 48.17 -0.05
CA ALA A 132 -17.67 49.36 -0.88
C ALA A 132 -18.20 49.20 -2.32
N ALA A 133 -18.10 48.00 -2.92
CA ALA A 133 -18.57 47.71 -4.29
C ALA A 133 -19.99 47.13 -4.36
N ARG A 134 -20.70 47.09 -3.24
CA ARG A 134 -22.06 46.58 -3.13
C ARG A 134 -23.07 47.54 -3.79
N ASP A 135 -24.01 46.98 -4.54
CA ASP A 135 -25.09 47.74 -5.18
C ASP A 135 -25.96 48.48 -4.15
N ALA A 136 -26.65 49.53 -4.62
CA ALA A 136 -27.49 50.39 -3.80
C ALA A 136 -28.69 49.67 -3.13
N ASP A 137 -29.06 48.48 -3.62
CA ASP A 137 -30.10 47.63 -3.05
C ASP A 137 -29.59 46.69 -1.93
N GLY A 138 -28.27 46.66 -1.70
CA GLY A 138 -27.64 45.77 -0.72
C GLY A 138 -27.09 44.47 -1.30
N SER A 139 -27.27 44.19 -2.60
CA SER A 139 -26.69 43.02 -3.26
C SER A 139 -25.22 43.23 -3.61
N LEU A 140 -24.42 42.18 -3.48
CA LEU A 140 -23.10 42.09 -4.12
C LEU A 140 -23.29 41.14 -5.30
N ARG A 141 -23.33 41.69 -6.52
CA ARG A 141 -23.62 40.91 -7.73
C ARG A 141 -22.36 40.34 -8.37
N GLU A 142 -21.28 41.10 -8.29
CA GLU A 142 -19.93 40.77 -8.75
C GLU A 142 -18.96 41.10 -7.60
N ILE A 143 -17.88 40.34 -7.47
CA ILE A 143 -16.89 40.55 -6.42
C ILE A 143 -15.98 41.72 -6.85
N PRO A 144 -15.73 42.74 -6.00
CA PRO A 144 -14.80 43.83 -6.31
C PRO A 144 -13.42 43.32 -6.72
N GLU A 145 -12.84 43.93 -7.75
CA GLU A 145 -11.47 43.71 -8.23
C GLU A 145 -10.37 44.24 -7.28
N HIS A 146 -10.57 44.08 -5.97
CA HIS A 146 -9.64 44.53 -4.94
C HIS A 146 -8.56 43.47 -4.69
N ARG A 147 -7.40 43.63 -5.37
CA ARG A 147 -6.34 42.60 -5.47
C ARG A 147 -5.85 42.01 -4.14
N ARG A 148 -5.86 42.77 -3.03
CA ARG A 148 -5.47 42.26 -1.70
C ARG A 148 -6.54 41.34 -1.08
N LEU A 149 -7.81 41.61 -1.35
CA LEU A 149 -8.95 40.83 -0.83
C LEU A 149 -8.96 39.42 -1.45
N ALA A 150 -8.93 39.34 -2.78
CA ALA A 150 -8.93 38.07 -3.51
C ALA A 150 -7.80 37.16 -3.01
N ARG A 151 -6.55 37.63 -3.04
CA ARG A 151 -5.36 36.88 -2.60
C ARG A 151 -5.44 36.33 -1.18
N ILE A 152 -6.07 37.03 -0.24
CA ILE A 152 -6.23 36.53 1.14
C ILE A 152 -7.26 35.40 1.17
N LEU A 153 -8.39 35.54 0.48
CA LEU A 153 -9.40 34.49 0.37
C LEU A 153 -8.85 33.25 -0.37
N ASP A 154 -8.13 33.46 -1.48
CA ASP A 154 -7.52 32.39 -2.27
C ASP A 154 -6.51 31.59 -1.44
N ARG A 155 -5.58 32.26 -0.74
CA ARG A 155 -4.57 31.59 0.11
C ARG A 155 -5.22 30.80 1.26
N VAL A 156 -6.28 31.33 1.88
CA VAL A 156 -7.03 30.62 2.94
C VAL A 156 -7.75 29.40 2.35
N GLY A 157 -8.40 29.54 1.19
CA GLY A 157 -9.06 28.44 0.48
C GLY A 157 -8.09 27.35 0.01
N GLN A 158 -6.94 27.73 -0.53
CA GLN A 158 -5.89 26.82 -1.00
C GLN A 158 -5.32 25.97 0.14
N PHE A 159 -4.90 26.60 1.25
CA PHE A 159 -4.41 25.83 2.39
C PHE A 159 -5.54 25.03 3.06
N ALA A 160 -6.77 25.57 3.12
CA ALA A 160 -7.91 24.80 3.60
C ALA A 160 -8.19 23.54 2.76
N ALA A 161 -8.03 23.62 1.43
CA ALA A 161 -8.14 22.47 0.53
C ALA A 161 -7.01 21.45 0.77
N TYR A 162 -5.77 21.91 0.96
CA TYR A 162 -4.64 21.04 1.33
C TYR A 162 -4.87 20.32 2.67
N ALA A 163 -5.31 21.05 3.70
CA ALA A 163 -5.61 20.49 5.02
C ALA A 163 -6.73 19.44 4.96
N ARG A 164 -7.82 19.69 4.22
CA ARG A 164 -8.87 18.67 3.98
C ARG A 164 -8.36 17.47 3.18
N LYS A 165 -7.53 17.68 2.15
CA LYS A 165 -7.00 16.61 1.29
C LYS A 165 -6.12 15.61 2.04
N LEU A 166 -5.48 16.03 3.14
CA LEU A 166 -4.65 15.17 4.00
C LEU A 166 -5.30 14.85 5.36
N ASP A 167 -6.58 15.20 5.55
CA ASP A 167 -7.35 15.06 6.81
C ASP A 167 -6.61 15.59 8.06
N LEU A 168 -5.94 16.73 7.90
CA LEU A 168 -5.15 17.35 8.98
C LEU A 168 -6.09 17.99 10.01
N GLY A 169 -6.10 17.47 11.24
CA GLY A 169 -6.76 18.14 12.35
C GLY A 169 -6.03 19.41 12.77
N THR A 170 -6.67 20.24 13.62
CA THR A 170 -6.06 21.47 14.18
C THR A 170 -4.59 21.29 14.62
N ARG A 171 -4.20 20.14 15.17
CA ARG A 171 -2.84 19.89 15.67
C ARG A 171 -1.84 19.58 14.57
N GLU A 172 -2.21 18.77 13.57
CA GLU A 172 -1.38 18.51 12.40
C GLU A 172 -1.21 19.78 11.55
N ILE A 173 -2.25 20.64 11.45
CA ILE A 173 -2.16 21.95 10.80
C ILE A 173 -1.16 22.87 11.54
N GLU A 174 -1.22 22.94 12.87
CA GLU A 174 -0.31 23.80 13.63
C GLU A 174 1.16 23.33 13.53
N LEU A 175 1.39 22.01 13.48
CA LEU A 175 2.70 21.42 13.18
C LEU A 175 3.16 21.69 11.73
N ALA A 176 2.27 21.56 10.74
CA ALA A 176 2.59 21.80 9.33
C ALA A 176 3.05 23.25 9.07
N PHE A 177 2.42 24.25 9.72
CA PHE A 177 2.92 25.62 9.67
C PHE A 177 4.23 25.83 10.44
N ALA A 178 4.40 25.16 11.58
CA ALA A 178 5.57 25.35 12.47
C ALA A 178 6.87 24.69 11.95
N GLU A 179 6.81 23.48 11.37
CA GLU A 179 8.01 22.73 10.96
C GLU A 179 8.43 22.97 9.51
N GLN A 180 7.51 23.41 8.62
CA GLN A 180 7.80 23.60 7.18
C GLN A 180 7.95 25.08 6.73
N GLY A 181 7.84 26.03 7.65
CA GLY A 181 8.10 27.46 7.40
C GLY A 181 7.23 28.09 6.30
N LEU A 182 6.00 27.59 6.11
CA LEU A 182 5.19 27.86 4.91
C LEU A 182 4.75 29.32 4.75
N VAL A 183 4.68 30.09 5.85
CA VAL A 183 4.21 31.49 5.84
C VAL A 183 5.24 32.43 5.19
N ASP A 184 6.53 32.11 5.24
CA ASP A 184 7.59 33.01 4.75
C ASP A 184 7.89 32.87 3.25
N LYS A 185 7.08 32.07 2.54
CA LYS A 185 7.24 31.79 1.10
C LYS A 185 6.49 32.77 0.18
N PHE A 186 5.70 33.74 0.70
CA PHE A 186 4.78 34.58 -0.13
C PHE A 186 4.55 36.06 0.34
N PRO A 187 4.92 37.11 -0.45
CA PRO A 187 4.78 38.55 -0.08
C PRO A 187 3.51 39.31 -0.61
N GLU A 188 3.49 40.67 -0.50
CA GLU A 188 2.43 41.66 -0.89
C GLU A 188 2.91 42.73 -1.94
N VAL A 189 2.05 43.69 -2.39
CA VAL A 189 2.26 44.56 -3.61
C VAL A 189 1.63 46.00 -3.52
N LEU A 190 2.13 46.98 -4.33
CA LEU A 190 1.90 48.46 -4.37
C LEU A 190 0.99 48.99 -5.54
N GLU A 191 0.51 50.25 -5.47
CA GLU A 191 -0.25 51.02 -6.51
C GLU A 191 0.51 52.26 -7.09
N LEU A 192 0.04 52.85 -8.22
CA LEU A 192 0.78 53.85 -9.05
C LEU A 192 0.03 55.16 -9.42
N PRO A 193 0.75 56.26 -9.76
CA PRO A 193 0.15 57.58 -10.07
C PRO A 193 -0.38 57.75 -11.50
N ALA A 194 -1.34 58.67 -11.67
CA ALA A 194 -1.99 58.94 -12.95
C ALA A 194 -1.02 59.43 -14.05
N GLY A 195 -1.11 58.81 -15.24
CA GLY A 195 -0.26 59.12 -16.39
C GLY A 195 1.06 58.34 -16.44
N ILE A 196 1.31 57.44 -15.47
CA ILE A 196 2.41 56.49 -15.50
C ILE A 196 1.87 55.06 -15.48
N ASP A 197 2.50 54.22 -16.30
CA ASP A 197 2.07 52.88 -16.70
C ASP A 197 3.10 51.80 -16.36
N GLY A 198 4.20 52.16 -15.68
CA GLY A 198 5.26 51.24 -15.29
C GLY A 198 6.28 51.87 -14.35
N ILE A 199 7.15 51.03 -13.81
CA ILE A 199 8.21 51.35 -12.86
C ILE A 199 9.50 50.73 -13.40
N ASP A 200 10.63 51.41 -13.24
CA ASP A 200 11.93 50.87 -13.66
C ASP A 200 12.71 50.33 -12.45
N ALA A 201 12.64 51.04 -11.31
CA ALA A 201 13.17 50.57 -10.03
C ALA A 201 12.40 51.14 -8.83
N MET A 202 12.52 50.49 -7.67
CA MET A 202 11.97 50.93 -6.39
C MET A 202 13.02 50.80 -5.29
N LEU A 203 13.08 51.77 -4.38
CA LEU A 203 13.99 51.74 -3.23
C LEU A 203 13.20 51.91 -1.92
N PRO A 204 13.13 50.88 -1.06
CA PRO A 204 12.40 50.94 0.20
C PRO A 204 13.21 51.56 1.33
N ASP A 205 12.49 52.22 2.23
CA ASP A 205 12.95 52.90 3.45
C ASP A 205 14.02 53.98 3.20
N LEU A 206 13.59 55.06 2.54
CA LEU A 206 14.28 56.33 2.60
C LEU A 206 13.56 57.20 3.65
N ASP A 207 13.97 57.04 4.91
CA ASP A 207 13.38 57.70 6.10
C ASP A 207 11.87 57.41 6.29
N GLY A 208 11.46 56.15 6.10
CA GLY A 208 10.04 55.73 6.18
C GLY A 208 9.23 55.96 4.90
N GLU A 209 9.82 56.52 3.85
CA GLU A 209 9.22 56.61 2.51
C GLU A 209 9.72 55.50 1.56
N LEU A 210 8.88 55.14 0.61
CA LEU A 210 9.16 54.24 -0.50
C LEU A 210 9.31 55.07 -1.78
N ILE A 211 10.49 55.03 -2.40
CA ILE A 211 10.80 55.82 -3.61
C ILE A 211 10.65 54.96 -4.86
N LEU A 212 10.06 55.57 -5.89
CA LEU A 212 9.69 54.93 -7.14
C LEU A 212 10.30 55.68 -8.33
N PHE A 213 11.00 54.97 -9.21
CA PHE A 213 11.73 55.53 -10.36
C PHE A 213 11.09 55.16 -11.70
N ARG A 214 11.01 56.13 -12.63
CA ARG A 214 10.56 55.93 -14.02
C ARG A 214 11.22 56.95 -14.95
N GLY A 215 12.02 56.46 -15.90
CA GLY A 215 12.93 57.23 -16.73
C GLY A 215 13.82 58.14 -15.88
N ALA A 216 14.02 59.37 -16.35
CA ALA A 216 14.76 60.40 -15.62
C ALA A 216 13.95 61.06 -14.48
N SER A 217 12.98 60.38 -13.84
CA SER A 217 12.13 60.95 -12.79
C SER A 217 11.72 59.98 -11.66
N LEU A 218 11.23 60.53 -10.54
CA LEU A 218 10.86 59.85 -9.30
C LEU A 218 9.59 60.40 -8.61
N TRP A 219 8.98 59.56 -7.78
CA TRP A 219 7.81 59.80 -6.91
C TRP A 219 8.04 59.15 -5.53
N THR A 220 7.34 59.58 -4.48
CA THR A 220 7.45 58.99 -3.13
C THR A 220 6.08 58.66 -2.50
N PHE A 221 6.09 57.67 -1.60
CA PHE A 221 4.94 57.00 -0.97
C PHE A 221 5.27 56.69 0.50
N ALA A 222 4.28 56.54 1.38
CA ALA A 222 4.50 56.07 2.76
C ALA A 222 4.72 54.54 2.80
N VAL A 223 5.72 54.04 3.53
CA VAL A 223 6.13 52.62 3.43
C VAL A 223 5.15 51.62 4.08
N ASP A 224 4.49 51.99 5.18
CA ASP A 224 3.55 51.09 5.90
C ASP A 224 2.18 50.96 5.20
N SER A 225 1.71 52.03 4.56
CA SER A 225 0.37 52.12 3.93
C SER A 225 0.39 52.09 2.41
N LEU A 226 1.57 52.23 1.80
CA LEU A 226 1.78 52.25 0.35
C LEU A 226 0.98 53.33 -0.40
N THR A 227 0.65 54.45 0.28
CA THR A 227 -0.13 55.56 -0.29
C THR A 227 0.77 56.70 -0.81
N PRO A 228 0.45 57.30 -1.98
CA PRO A 228 1.30 58.31 -2.64
C PRO A 228 1.35 59.64 -1.89
N LEU A 229 2.53 60.25 -1.86
CA LEU A 229 2.81 61.53 -1.19
C LEU A 229 3.10 62.67 -2.19
N VAL A 230 3.84 62.41 -3.28
CA VAL A 230 4.42 63.45 -4.15
C VAL A 230 4.27 63.12 -5.64
N VAL A 231 4.26 64.15 -6.49
CA VAL A 231 4.21 64.05 -7.97
C VAL A 231 5.54 64.46 -8.62
N ALA A 232 6.04 63.61 -9.53
CA ALA A 232 6.96 63.89 -10.64
C ALA A 232 8.15 64.84 -10.40
N GLN A 233 9.31 64.30 -10.04
CA GLN A 233 10.57 65.06 -9.83
C GLN A 233 11.77 64.40 -10.54
N PRO A 234 12.83 65.13 -10.95
CA PRO A 234 13.94 64.54 -11.71
C PRO A 234 14.96 63.74 -10.86
N LEU A 235 15.59 62.70 -11.43
CA LEU A 235 16.56 61.82 -10.72
C LEU A 235 17.72 62.56 -10.04
N SER A 236 18.17 63.70 -10.59
CA SER A 236 19.24 64.52 -10.02
C SER A 236 18.93 65.06 -8.61
N LEU A 237 17.66 65.02 -8.18
CA LEU A 237 17.22 65.40 -6.84
C LEU A 237 17.52 64.31 -5.79
N LEU A 238 17.67 63.04 -6.21
CA LEU A 238 18.17 61.95 -5.36
C LEU A 238 19.69 62.05 -5.17
N SER A 239 20.44 62.30 -6.25
CA SER A 239 21.87 62.62 -6.16
C SER A 239 22.41 63.24 -7.46
N PRO A 240 23.37 64.19 -7.39
CA PRO A 240 24.02 64.74 -8.57
C PRO A 240 24.77 63.71 -9.44
N VAL A 241 25.17 62.56 -8.88
CA VAL A 241 25.86 61.50 -9.66
C VAL A 241 24.94 60.83 -10.70
N PHE A 242 23.61 60.91 -10.50
CA PHE A 242 22.61 60.39 -11.43
C PHE A 242 22.16 61.42 -12.47
N ALA A 243 22.76 62.62 -12.54
CA ALA A 243 22.32 63.70 -13.43
C ALA A 243 22.53 63.41 -14.94
N GLU A 244 23.44 62.50 -15.29
CA GLU A 244 23.63 62.00 -16.68
C GLU A 244 23.16 60.54 -16.85
N VAL A 245 22.49 59.98 -15.83
CA VAL A 245 21.89 58.63 -15.86
C VAL A 245 20.45 58.75 -16.35
N ALA A 246 20.12 58.06 -17.45
CA ALA A 246 18.85 58.24 -18.17
C ALA A 246 17.65 57.55 -17.50
N GLU A 247 17.90 56.41 -16.85
CA GLU A 247 16.94 55.52 -16.19
C GLU A 247 17.69 54.68 -15.14
N ILE A 248 16.98 54.00 -14.24
CA ILE A 248 17.57 53.16 -13.18
C ILE A 248 17.21 51.69 -13.45
N ASP A 249 18.22 50.83 -13.65
CA ASP A 249 18.07 49.41 -14.03
C ASP A 249 17.48 48.54 -12.89
N ALA A 250 17.83 48.82 -11.63
CA ALA A 250 17.29 48.17 -10.43
C ALA A 250 17.67 48.94 -9.15
N ALA A 251 16.98 48.69 -8.03
CA ALA A 251 17.36 49.20 -6.71
C ALA A 251 16.92 48.24 -5.58
N TYR A 252 17.62 48.25 -4.45
CA TYR A 252 17.24 47.54 -3.21
C TYR A 252 17.97 48.14 -1.99
N THR A 253 17.46 47.88 -0.77
CA THR A 253 18.14 48.20 0.49
C THR A 253 18.59 46.89 1.15
N ASP A 254 19.79 46.83 1.72
CA ASP A 254 20.37 45.62 2.31
C ASP A 254 20.22 45.54 3.84
N ALA A 255 20.70 44.44 4.43
CA ALA A 255 20.51 44.14 5.85
C ALA A 255 21.36 44.99 6.81
N GLU A 256 22.30 45.80 6.29
CA GLU A 256 23.04 46.81 7.06
C GLU A 256 22.25 48.15 7.10
N GLY A 257 21.16 48.26 6.34
CA GLY A 257 20.39 49.49 6.12
C GLY A 257 20.79 50.22 4.84
N ASP A 258 21.78 49.70 4.11
CA ASP A 258 22.43 50.41 3.03
C ASP A 258 21.70 50.26 1.70
N HIS A 259 21.61 51.36 0.97
CA HIS A 259 20.83 51.43 -0.27
C HIS A 259 21.71 51.19 -1.48
N TRP A 260 21.21 50.44 -2.45
CA TRP A 260 21.91 50.07 -3.66
C TRP A 260 21.07 50.37 -4.89
N ILE A 261 21.69 50.99 -5.88
CA ILE A 261 21.09 51.37 -7.17
C ILE A 261 21.97 50.79 -8.29
N TYR A 262 21.35 50.22 -9.32
CA TYR A 262 21.98 49.69 -10.52
C TYR A 262 21.48 50.54 -11.68
N ALA A 263 22.36 51.02 -12.54
CA ALA A 263 21.99 51.79 -13.73
C ALA A 263 23.16 51.81 -14.74
N ALA A 264 22.86 51.82 -16.04
CA ALA A 264 23.87 52.01 -17.09
C ALA A 264 25.08 51.04 -16.99
N GLY A 265 24.87 49.82 -16.51
CA GLY A 265 25.92 48.81 -16.32
C GLY A 265 26.89 49.06 -15.15
N LYS A 266 26.57 50.02 -14.28
CA LYS A 266 27.26 50.39 -13.04
C LYS A 266 26.30 50.24 -11.86
N ILE A 267 26.83 50.35 -10.65
CA ILE A 267 26.07 50.19 -9.40
C ILE A 267 26.59 51.20 -8.39
N TRP A 268 25.73 51.71 -7.52
CA TRP A 268 26.08 52.64 -6.48
C TRP A 268 25.46 52.23 -5.14
N ARG A 269 26.25 52.29 -4.06
CA ARG A 269 25.85 52.13 -2.65
C ARG A 269 25.70 53.52 -2.02
N ARG A 270 24.71 53.70 -1.13
CA ARG A 270 24.64 54.79 -0.14
C ARG A 270 24.55 54.15 1.23
N GLU A 271 25.49 54.50 2.10
CA GLU A 271 25.55 53.98 3.48
C GLU A 271 24.42 54.60 4.33
N HIS A 272 23.84 53.83 5.26
CA HIS A 272 22.58 54.18 5.95
C HIS A 272 22.59 55.51 6.73
N ASP A 273 23.77 56.02 7.04
CA ASP A 273 24.06 57.25 7.79
C ASP A 273 24.75 58.32 6.93
N ASP A 274 24.87 58.09 5.62
CA ASP A 274 25.34 59.06 4.63
C ASP A 274 24.25 59.39 3.59
N SER A 275 24.23 60.64 3.13
CA SER A 275 23.35 61.09 2.03
C SER A 275 23.93 60.79 0.64
N ARG A 276 25.18 60.32 0.56
CA ARG A 276 25.97 60.27 -0.69
C ARG A 276 26.03 58.86 -1.31
N TRP A 277 25.80 58.81 -2.61
CA TRP A 277 25.91 57.60 -3.44
C TRP A 277 27.33 57.43 -4.02
N LEU A 278 27.88 56.21 -3.97
CA LEU A 278 29.27 55.84 -4.33
C LEU A 278 29.30 54.55 -5.18
N GLU A 279 30.19 54.42 -6.17
CA GLU A 279 30.14 53.35 -7.19
C GLU A 279 30.77 51.98 -6.77
N VAL A 280 30.18 50.84 -7.19
CA VAL A 280 30.48 49.42 -6.78
C VAL A 280 30.08 48.38 -7.89
N GLU A 281 30.21 47.04 -7.68
CA GLU A 281 30.01 45.94 -8.71
C GLU A 281 29.22 44.66 -8.17
N ARG A 282 28.15 44.13 -8.84
CA ARG A 282 27.08 43.12 -8.40
C ARG A 282 25.91 42.80 -9.46
N ARG A 283 24.77 42.04 -9.20
CA ARG A 283 23.55 41.64 -10.09
C ARG A 283 22.27 41.03 -9.35
N LEU A 284 21.07 40.55 -9.84
CA LEU A 284 19.92 40.81 -10.84
C LEU A 284 18.74 39.69 -10.81
N GLY A 285 17.46 39.84 -11.33
CA GLY A 285 16.40 38.75 -11.48
C GLY A 285 14.88 39.02 -11.98
N GLU A 286 14.05 37.93 -12.16
CA GLU A 286 12.53 37.66 -12.14
C GLU A 286 11.43 37.81 -13.32
N VAL A 287 10.12 37.34 -13.14
CA VAL A 287 9.09 36.83 -14.19
C VAL A 287 7.50 37.00 -13.92
N GLU A 288 6.53 36.57 -14.80
CA GLU A 288 5.01 36.75 -14.86
C GLU A 288 4.10 35.43 -15.05
N SER A 289 2.74 35.44 -14.89
CA SER A 289 1.82 34.24 -14.84
C SER A 289 0.28 34.42 -15.17
N ARG A 290 -0.45 33.41 -15.73
CA ARG A 290 -1.95 33.32 -15.76
C ARG A 290 -2.60 32.63 -14.55
N PHE A 291 -1.89 31.80 -13.78
CA PHE A 291 -2.46 31.05 -12.64
C PHE A 291 -2.77 31.91 -11.40
N VAL A 292 -2.89 33.22 -11.63
CA VAL A 292 -3.17 34.26 -10.64
C VAL A 292 -4.68 34.40 -10.39
N ALA A 293 -5.54 34.02 -11.36
CA ALA A 293 -7.00 33.96 -11.21
C ALA A 293 -7.64 33.11 -12.35
N PRO A 294 -7.87 31.80 -12.17
CA PRO A 294 -8.49 30.93 -13.17
C PRO A 294 -10.03 30.95 -13.12
N GLU A 295 -10.72 30.92 -14.28
CA GLU A 295 -12.20 30.84 -14.33
C GLU A 295 -12.72 29.43 -13.99
N ALA A 296 -12.05 28.39 -14.49
CA ALA A 296 -12.29 27.00 -14.19
C ALA A 296 -10.95 26.25 -14.04
N ILE A 297 -10.94 25.12 -13.32
CA ILE A 297 -9.79 24.20 -13.33
C ILE A 297 -10.20 22.97 -14.15
N ASP A 298 -9.72 22.95 -15.38
CA ASP A 298 -10.07 22.00 -16.43
C ASP A 298 -9.58 20.58 -16.14
N ALA A 299 -8.41 20.49 -15.51
CA ALA A 299 -7.92 19.22 -14.98
C ALA A 299 -6.89 19.43 -13.87
N ALA A 300 -6.81 18.46 -12.95
CA ALA A 300 -5.76 18.35 -11.96
C ALA A 300 -5.39 16.88 -11.74
N PHE A 301 -4.09 16.59 -11.63
CA PHE A 301 -3.59 15.24 -11.37
C PHE A 301 -2.21 15.28 -10.68
N THR A 302 -1.76 14.13 -10.19
CA THR A 302 -0.40 13.95 -9.67
C THR A 302 0.27 12.82 -10.46
N ASP A 303 1.51 13.03 -10.90
CA ASP A 303 2.27 12.02 -11.65
C ASP A 303 2.87 10.93 -10.74
N TYR A 304 3.56 9.96 -11.35
CA TYR A 304 4.15 8.83 -10.62
C TYR A 304 5.44 9.19 -9.85
N GLU A 305 5.96 10.42 -9.99
CA GLU A 305 7.10 10.96 -9.24
C GLU A 305 6.64 11.84 -8.06
N GLY A 306 5.33 12.10 -7.96
CA GLY A 306 4.69 12.86 -6.88
C GLY A 306 4.39 14.31 -7.24
N VAL A 307 4.75 14.75 -8.45
CA VAL A 307 4.56 16.13 -8.90
C VAL A 307 3.09 16.35 -9.26
N SER A 308 2.47 17.38 -8.70
CA SER A 308 1.06 17.70 -8.92
C SER A 308 0.90 18.80 -9.96
N TYR A 309 0.02 18.60 -10.94
CA TYR A 309 -0.25 19.51 -12.06
C TYR A 309 -1.69 20.02 -11.99
N MET A 310 -1.89 21.28 -12.37
CA MET A 310 -3.21 21.91 -12.55
C MET A 310 -3.25 22.65 -13.89
N LEU A 311 -4.31 22.43 -14.65
CA LEU A 311 -4.53 22.94 -16.01
C LEU A 311 -5.71 23.92 -16.00
N VAL A 312 -5.56 25.01 -16.75
CA VAL A 312 -6.52 26.10 -16.92
C VAL A 312 -6.33 26.66 -18.33
N ASP A 313 -7.39 26.65 -19.15
CA ASP A 313 -7.41 27.05 -20.55
C ASP A 313 -6.29 26.36 -21.37
N ASP A 314 -5.29 27.14 -21.76
CA ASP A 314 -4.10 26.79 -22.55
C ASP A 314 -2.82 26.87 -21.69
N GLN A 315 -2.91 26.88 -20.36
CA GLN A 315 -1.78 26.90 -19.43
C GLN A 315 -1.86 25.82 -18.34
N TYR A 316 -0.72 25.56 -17.71
CA TYR A 316 -0.62 24.73 -16.51
C TYR A 316 0.46 25.22 -15.55
N VAL A 317 0.27 24.91 -14.27
CA VAL A 317 1.31 24.92 -13.23
C VAL A 317 1.59 23.51 -12.76
N ARG A 318 2.75 23.33 -12.15
CA ARG A 318 3.05 22.13 -11.36
C ARG A 318 3.67 22.47 -10.02
N SER A 319 3.63 21.52 -9.09
CA SER A 319 4.19 21.62 -7.75
C SER A 319 4.84 20.29 -7.35
N SER A 320 6.15 20.30 -7.14
CA SER A 320 6.95 19.13 -6.75
C SER A 320 6.95 18.88 -5.23
N ASP A 321 6.63 19.88 -4.41
CA ASP A 321 6.45 19.73 -2.95
C ASP A 321 4.96 19.67 -2.53
N GLY A 322 4.03 19.79 -3.49
CA GLY A 322 2.59 19.75 -3.29
C GLY A 322 1.98 21.03 -2.70
N VAL A 323 2.77 22.09 -2.46
CA VAL A 323 2.34 23.33 -1.78
C VAL A 323 2.77 24.60 -2.53
N ASN A 324 3.96 24.62 -3.12
CA ASN A 324 4.52 25.74 -3.86
C ASN A 324 4.52 25.42 -5.36
N VAL A 325 4.15 26.39 -6.20
CA VAL A 325 4.35 26.25 -7.66
C VAL A 325 5.86 26.23 -7.94
N ASP A 326 6.30 25.27 -8.75
CA ASP A 326 7.71 25.11 -9.12
C ASP A 326 8.27 26.39 -9.79
N ALA A 327 9.55 26.68 -9.58
CA ALA A 327 10.20 27.81 -10.24
C ALA A 327 10.20 27.63 -11.77
N GLY A 328 9.78 28.67 -12.50
CA GLY A 328 9.66 28.65 -13.96
C GLY A 328 8.33 28.10 -14.49
N TYR A 329 7.25 28.24 -13.70
CA TYR A 329 5.85 28.03 -14.06
C TYR A 329 5.02 29.29 -13.78
N PRO A 330 3.86 29.50 -14.44
CA PRO A 330 3.15 28.59 -15.35
C PRO A 330 3.81 28.46 -16.72
N ARG A 331 3.30 27.52 -17.51
CA ARG A 331 3.68 27.30 -18.92
C ARG A 331 2.43 27.05 -19.76
N SER A 332 2.52 27.22 -21.08
CA SER A 332 1.42 26.87 -21.97
C SER A 332 1.32 25.35 -22.20
N LEU A 333 0.08 24.87 -22.27
CA LEU A 333 -0.28 23.52 -22.71
C LEU A 333 0.25 23.24 -24.12
N GLU A 334 0.09 24.21 -25.02
CA GLU A 334 0.79 24.21 -26.31
C GLU A 334 2.31 24.37 -26.09
N GLY A 335 3.09 23.50 -26.73
CA GLY A 335 4.56 23.56 -26.73
C GLY A 335 5.26 22.93 -25.51
N HIS A 336 4.81 23.20 -24.28
CA HIS A 336 5.54 22.77 -23.07
C HIS A 336 5.01 21.50 -22.41
N PHE A 337 3.69 21.37 -22.22
CA PHE A 337 3.09 20.24 -21.49
C PHE A 337 3.41 18.88 -22.14
N ALA A 338 3.40 18.85 -23.48
CA ALA A 338 3.78 17.67 -24.26
C ALA A 338 5.24 17.23 -24.05
N ALA A 339 6.15 18.16 -23.77
CA ALA A 339 7.56 17.86 -23.50
C ALA A 339 7.79 17.34 -22.08
N GLU A 340 6.95 17.74 -21.12
CA GLU A 340 7.05 17.32 -19.72
C GLU A 340 6.30 16.01 -19.42
N LEU A 341 5.17 15.75 -20.09
CA LEU A 341 4.53 14.43 -20.08
C LEU A 341 5.14 13.42 -21.07
N GLY A 342 6.03 13.87 -21.96
CA GLY A 342 6.75 13.01 -22.90
C GLY A 342 5.96 12.51 -24.12
N PHE A 343 4.77 13.06 -24.38
CA PHE A 343 3.94 12.73 -25.54
C PHE A 343 3.18 13.95 -26.08
N ALA A 344 2.93 14.01 -27.39
CA ALA A 344 2.22 15.12 -28.03
C ALA A 344 0.72 15.13 -27.67
N LEU A 345 0.09 16.30 -27.65
CA LEU A 345 -1.37 16.37 -27.56
C LEU A 345 -2.03 15.83 -28.86
N PRO A 346 -3.23 15.24 -28.81
CA PRO A 346 -4.01 14.95 -30.02
C PRO A 346 -4.44 16.24 -30.71
N ALA A 347 -4.39 16.29 -32.05
CA ALA A 347 -4.87 17.44 -32.84
C ALA A 347 -6.38 17.74 -32.68
N ALA A 348 -7.14 16.87 -32.01
CA ALA A 348 -8.53 17.10 -31.61
C ALA A 348 -8.67 17.83 -30.25
N LEU A 349 -7.54 18.14 -29.59
CA LEU A 349 -7.43 18.86 -28.31
C LEU A 349 -6.42 20.03 -28.39
N GLU A 350 -5.95 20.39 -29.60
CA GLU A 350 -5.05 21.55 -29.79
C GLU A 350 -5.85 22.86 -29.66
N GLY A 351 -5.52 23.67 -28.64
CA GLY A 351 -6.25 24.90 -28.31
C GLY A 351 -7.58 24.68 -27.57
N GLU A 352 -7.90 23.44 -27.19
CA GLU A 352 -9.09 23.09 -26.41
C GLU A 352 -8.71 22.82 -24.94
N HIS A 353 -9.52 23.30 -24.01
CA HIS A 353 -9.41 22.96 -22.59
C HIS A 353 -9.82 21.49 -22.35
N LEU A 354 -9.34 20.86 -21.27
CA LEU A 354 -9.71 19.49 -20.90
C LEU A 354 -10.88 19.48 -19.90
N ASP A 355 -11.47 18.31 -19.64
CA ASP A 355 -12.53 18.15 -18.63
C ASP A 355 -12.07 17.30 -17.42
N ALA A 356 -11.01 16.51 -17.61
CA ALA A 356 -10.24 15.82 -16.58
C ALA A 356 -8.93 15.28 -17.16
N VAL A 357 -7.97 14.96 -16.29
CA VAL A 357 -6.79 14.15 -16.61
C VAL A 357 -6.56 13.13 -15.50
N VAL A 358 -6.25 11.88 -15.86
CA VAL A 358 -6.07 10.77 -14.89
C VAL A 358 -4.89 9.90 -15.33
N LEU A 359 -4.03 9.48 -14.39
CA LEU A 359 -3.05 8.41 -14.64
C LEU A 359 -3.61 7.05 -14.19
N ASP A 360 -3.34 6.00 -14.96
CA ASP A 360 -3.64 4.62 -14.57
C ASP A 360 -2.43 3.89 -13.94
N ARG A 361 -2.67 2.67 -13.41
CA ARG A 361 -1.64 1.82 -12.77
C ARG A 361 -0.46 1.48 -13.69
N GLU A 362 -0.63 1.59 -15.01
CA GLU A 362 0.41 1.34 -16.02
C GLU A 362 1.14 2.65 -16.42
N ARG A 363 0.98 3.71 -15.62
CA ARG A 363 1.54 5.07 -15.83
C ARG A 363 1.09 5.75 -17.12
N ARG A 364 -0.03 5.36 -17.72
CA ARG A 364 -0.59 6.05 -18.89
C ARG A 364 -1.47 7.21 -18.44
N THR A 365 -1.19 8.40 -18.97
CA THR A 365 -2.08 9.56 -18.85
C THR A 365 -3.27 9.41 -19.80
N TRP A 366 -4.46 9.65 -19.27
CA TRP A 366 -5.73 9.76 -20.00
C TRP A 366 -6.22 11.21 -19.93
N LEU A 367 -6.58 11.79 -21.08
CA LEU A 367 -7.12 13.14 -21.22
C LEU A 367 -8.62 13.03 -21.57
N PHE A 368 -9.49 13.72 -20.85
CA PHE A 368 -10.95 13.64 -21.05
C PHE A 368 -11.48 14.93 -21.67
N LYS A 369 -12.44 14.80 -22.62
CA LYS A 369 -13.20 15.92 -23.19
C LYS A 369 -14.60 15.48 -23.63
N GLY A 370 -15.63 16.05 -23.02
CA GLY A 370 -17.03 15.66 -23.20
C GLY A 370 -17.26 14.19 -22.87
N GLU A 371 -17.91 13.47 -23.79
CA GLU A 371 -18.09 12.02 -23.66
C GLU A 371 -16.86 11.19 -24.07
N GLN A 372 -15.73 11.81 -24.41
CA GLN A 372 -14.55 11.14 -24.99
C GLN A 372 -13.33 11.19 -24.06
N ALA A 373 -12.47 10.18 -24.18
CA ALA A 373 -11.17 10.09 -23.52
C ALA A 373 -10.09 9.67 -24.53
N TYR A 374 -8.90 10.26 -24.40
CA TYR A 374 -7.73 10.04 -25.24
C TYR A 374 -6.58 9.51 -24.38
N ARG A 375 -5.74 8.62 -24.92
CA ARG A 375 -4.68 7.94 -24.15
C ARG A 375 -3.30 8.27 -24.70
N SER A 376 -2.34 8.52 -23.81
CA SER A 376 -0.97 8.97 -24.11
C SER A 376 -0.21 8.11 -25.13
N ASP A 377 -0.45 6.80 -25.18
CA ASP A 377 0.18 5.86 -26.12
C ASP A 377 -0.56 5.71 -27.46
N ARG A 378 -1.79 6.24 -27.57
CA ARG A 378 -2.70 6.00 -28.71
C ARG A 378 -3.57 7.20 -29.06
N LEU A 379 -2.96 8.39 -28.99
CA LEU A 379 -3.53 9.73 -29.13
C LEU A 379 -4.50 9.91 -30.30
N GLY A 380 -4.28 9.22 -31.43
CA GLY A 380 -5.14 9.29 -32.62
C GLY A 380 -6.47 8.53 -32.53
N ALA A 381 -6.85 7.98 -31.38
CA ALA A 381 -8.11 7.25 -31.18
C ALA A 381 -8.81 7.66 -29.87
N ALA A 382 -9.97 8.30 -30.00
CA ALA A 382 -10.87 8.59 -28.89
C ALA A 382 -11.61 7.33 -28.42
N VAL A 383 -11.93 7.27 -27.12
CA VAL A 383 -12.70 6.20 -26.47
C VAL A 383 -13.85 6.84 -25.68
N ALA A 384 -15.08 6.34 -25.82
CA ALA A 384 -16.20 6.92 -25.10
C ALA A 384 -16.13 6.58 -23.60
N VAL A 385 -16.30 7.57 -22.72
CA VAL A 385 -16.17 7.42 -21.25
C VAL A 385 -17.14 6.39 -20.70
N ARG A 386 -18.35 6.34 -21.25
CA ARG A 386 -19.44 5.39 -20.92
C ARG A 386 -19.06 3.92 -21.09
N ASP A 387 -18.08 3.60 -21.94
CA ASP A 387 -17.68 2.23 -22.26
C ASP A 387 -16.63 1.69 -21.26
N ARG A 388 -16.21 2.50 -20.28
CA ARG A 388 -15.09 2.14 -19.38
C ARG A 388 -15.16 2.69 -17.95
N TRP A 389 -15.85 3.80 -17.68
CA TRP A 389 -16.01 4.37 -16.33
C TRP A 389 -17.46 4.32 -15.85
N GLY A 390 -17.67 4.19 -14.54
CA GLY A 390 -18.98 3.96 -13.92
C GLY A 390 -19.42 2.49 -13.91
N LEU A 391 -18.75 1.62 -14.67
CA LEU A 391 -18.87 0.17 -14.57
C LEU A 391 -18.17 -0.29 -13.28
N VAL A 392 -18.89 -1.02 -12.42
CA VAL A 392 -18.25 -1.75 -11.31
C VAL A 392 -17.35 -2.82 -11.94
N ARG A 393 -16.03 -2.79 -11.68
CA ARG A 393 -15.17 -3.94 -11.99
C ARG A 393 -15.66 -5.10 -11.14
N ASN A 394 -16.36 -6.02 -11.79
CA ASN A 394 -17.00 -7.18 -11.21
C ASN A 394 -16.60 -8.36 -12.08
N GLY A 395 -15.52 -9.06 -11.70
CA GLY A 395 -15.06 -10.25 -12.41
C GLY A 395 -16.21 -11.26 -12.59
N PHE A 396 -17.00 -11.45 -11.53
CA PHE A 396 -18.17 -12.31 -11.50
C PHE A 396 -19.31 -11.94 -12.48
N ALA A 397 -19.28 -10.77 -13.13
CA ALA A 397 -20.23 -10.42 -14.20
C ALA A 397 -19.79 -10.90 -15.60
N THR A 398 -18.51 -11.21 -15.78
CA THR A 398 -17.92 -11.64 -17.06
C THR A 398 -17.02 -12.87 -16.91
N MET A 399 -17.12 -13.58 -15.80
CA MET A 399 -16.35 -14.79 -15.53
C MET A 399 -16.87 -15.98 -16.33
N ASP A 400 -15.97 -16.74 -16.93
CA ASP A 400 -16.27 -18.09 -17.47
C ASP A 400 -16.08 -19.19 -16.41
N GLN A 401 -15.29 -18.91 -15.36
CA GLN A 401 -15.00 -19.78 -14.22
C GLN A 401 -14.73 -18.95 -12.95
N VAL A 402 -14.79 -19.57 -11.77
CA VAL A 402 -14.20 -19.01 -10.53
C VAL A 402 -12.83 -19.62 -10.31
N ASP A 403 -11.92 -18.87 -9.69
CA ASP A 403 -10.56 -19.33 -9.41
C ASP A 403 -10.57 -20.25 -8.18
N ALA A 404 -11.15 -19.79 -7.07
CA ALA A 404 -11.31 -20.58 -5.85
C ALA A 404 -12.70 -20.43 -5.20
N VAL A 405 -13.05 -21.40 -4.35
CA VAL A 405 -14.16 -21.33 -3.40
C VAL A 405 -13.69 -21.86 -2.04
N ALA A 406 -13.96 -21.13 -0.96
CA ALA A 406 -13.62 -21.53 0.41
C ALA A 406 -14.73 -21.18 1.41
N GLU A 407 -14.79 -21.90 2.54
CA GLU A 407 -15.62 -21.51 3.68
C GLU A 407 -14.76 -20.74 4.68
N ILE A 408 -15.00 -19.45 4.89
CA ILE A 408 -14.18 -18.60 5.76
C ILE A 408 -15.08 -17.96 6.82
N ASP A 409 -14.73 -18.16 8.09
CA ASP A 409 -15.46 -17.66 9.26
C ASP A 409 -16.97 -18.00 9.20
N GLY A 410 -17.30 -19.21 8.73
CA GLY A 410 -18.67 -19.73 8.56
C GLY A 410 -19.43 -19.18 7.34
N ARG A 411 -18.75 -18.60 6.34
CA ARG A 411 -19.37 -18.04 5.12
C ARG A 411 -18.76 -18.62 3.86
N CYS A 412 -19.59 -18.89 2.86
CA CYS A 412 -19.10 -19.31 1.55
C CYS A 412 -18.52 -18.11 0.79
N CYS A 413 -17.28 -18.24 0.34
CA CYS A 413 -16.49 -17.22 -0.32
C CYS A 413 -16.04 -17.73 -1.69
N LEU A 414 -16.31 -16.98 -2.75
CA LEU A 414 -15.87 -17.26 -4.12
C LEU A 414 -14.86 -16.19 -4.55
N PHE A 415 -13.85 -16.59 -5.33
CA PHE A 415 -12.72 -15.74 -5.71
C PHE A 415 -12.61 -15.65 -7.24
N VAL A 416 -12.35 -14.44 -7.76
CA VAL A 416 -12.06 -14.13 -9.18
C VAL A 416 -11.10 -12.93 -9.22
N ASP A 417 -9.92 -13.08 -9.83
CA ASP A 417 -8.82 -12.09 -9.75
C ASP A 417 -8.56 -11.66 -8.27
N ASP A 418 -8.27 -10.37 -8.06
CA ASP A 418 -8.17 -9.66 -6.78
C ASP A 418 -9.51 -9.50 -6.04
N GLN A 419 -10.58 -10.20 -6.45
CA GLN A 419 -11.94 -10.01 -5.95
C GLN A 419 -12.53 -11.23 -5.22
N ILE A 420 -13.37 -10.92 -4.22
CA ILE A 420 -14.13 -11.89 -3.45
C ILE A 420 -15.63 -11.58 -3.47
N LEU A 421 -16.45 -12.61 -3.62
CA LEU A 421 -17.91 -12.60 -3.48
C LEU A 421 -18.30 -13.50 -2.30
N VAL A 422 -18.94 -12.96 -1.27
CA VAL A 422 -19.27 -13.70 -0.04
C VAL A 422 -20.78 -13.89 0.08
N HIS A 423 -21.21 -15.14 0.29
CA HIS A 423 -22.60 -15.52 0.50
C HIS A 423 -22.92 -15.74 1.98
N GLY A 424 -24.13 -15.35 2.40
CA GLY A 424 -24.61 -15.56 3.78
C GLY A 424 -25.25 -16.93 4.00
N ASP A 425 -25.76 -17.53 2.92
CA ASP A 425 -26.43 -18.83 2.88
C ASP A 425 -25.60 -19.83 2.04
N SER A 426 -25.93 -21.13 2.12
CA SER A 426 -25.32 -22.17 1.26
C SER A 426 -25.59 -21.91 -0.23
N LEU A 427 -24.60 -22.20 -1.09
CA LEU A 427 -24.75 -22.18 -2.55
C LEU A 427 -25.76 -23.21 -3.08
N GLU A 428 -26.10 -24.23 -2.30
CA GLU A 428 -27.16 -25.20 -2.65
C GLU A 428 -28.58 -24.65 -2.45
N THR A 429 -28.74 -23.46 -1.87
CA THR A 429 -30.05 -22.81 -1.81
C THR A 429 -30.55 -22.43 -3.21
N PRO A 430 -31.85 -22.49 -3.53
CA PRO A 430 -32.34 -22.26 -4.90
C PRO A 430 -32.09 -20.87 -5.50
N MET A 431 -31.73 -19.89 -4.68
CA MET A 431 -31.33 -18.53 -5.10
C MET A 431 -30.29 -18.00 -4.09
N PRO A 432 -29.02 -18.45 -4.15
CA PRO A 432 -28.03 -18.11 -3.14
C PRO A 432 -27.65 -16.63 -3.27
N ARG A 433 -27.73 -15.88 -2.17
CA ARG A 433 -27.51 -14.42 -2.19
C ARG A 433 -26.14 -14.06 -1.66
N ALA A 434 -25.39 -13.30 -2.46
CA ALA A 434 -24.24 -12.56 -1.97
C ALA A 434 -24.69 -11.54 -0.91
N LEU A 435 -23.82 -11.31 0.07
CA LEU A 435 -24.01 -10.30 1.10
C LEU A 435 -23.92 -8.88 0.52
N GLU A 436 -24.58 -7.93 1.18
CA GLU A 436 -24.59 -6.53 0.73
C GLU A 436 -23.18 -5.92 0.69
N GLY A 437 -22.90 -5.18 -0.38
CA GLY A 437 -21.60 -4.54 -0.61
C GLY A 437 -20.50 -5.45 -1.17
N PHE A 438 -20.83 -6.65 -1.65
CA PHE A 438 -19.92 -7.50 -2.44
C PHE A 438 -20.29 -7.47 -3.94
N PRO A 439 -19.35 -7.77 -4.87
CA PRO A 439 -17.95 -8.18 -4.65
C PRO A 439 -17.06 -7.07 -4.07
N LYS A 440 -15.97 -7.47 -3.42
CA LYS A 440 -14.95 -6.57 -2.85
C LYS A 440 -13.56 -6.98 -3.32
N LEU A 441 -12.60 -6.08 -3.22
CA LEU A 441 -11.18 -6.46 -3.30
C LEU A 441 -10.79 -7.27 -2.06
N LEU A 442 -9.97 -8.30 -2.23
CA LEU A 442 -9.58 -9.22 -1.17
C LEU A 442 -8.82 -8.53 -0.03
N GLU A 443 -7.86 -7.66 -0.35
CA GLU A 443 -7.13 -6.79 0.59
C GLU A 443 -8.08 -5.95 1.48
N ARG A 444 -9.23 -5.50 0.93
CA ARG A 444 -10.25 -4.73 1.68
C ARG A 444 -11.15 -5.58 2.56
N TRP A 445 -11.11 -6.91 2.41
CA TRP A 445 -11.91 -7.84 3.22
C TRP A 445 -11.08 -8.60 4.25
N GLN A 446 -9.80 -8.88 3.96
CA GLN A 446 -8.82 -9.45 4.90
C GLN A 446 -7.52 -8.63 4.87
N PRO A 447 -7.44 -7.48 5.58
CA PRO A 447 -6.23 -6.66 5.61
C PRO A 447 -5.02 -7.37 6.24
N ASP A 448 -5.25 -8.37 7.09
CA ASP A 448 -4.21 -9.20 7.72
C ASP A 448 -3.73 -10.38 6.84
N LEU A 449 -4.27 -10.52 5.62
CA LEU A 449 -3.84 -11.56 4.68
C LEU A 449 -2.45 -11.22 4.12
N PRO A 450 -1.49 -12.17 4.03
CA PRO A 450 -0.15 -11.88 3.54
C PRO A 450 -0.18 -11.39 2.09
N ARG A 451 0.61 -10.36 1.78
CA ARG A 451 0.49 -9.61 0.52
C ARG A 451 0.61 -10.47 -0.76
N GLU A 452 1.33 -11.57 -0.74
CA GLU A 452 1.41 -12.49 -1.88
C GLU A 452 0.03 -13.07 -2.30
N PHE A 453 -0.91 -13.21 -1.36
CA PHE A 453 -2.30 -13.66 -1.62
C PHE A 453 -3.25 -12.49 -1.97
N SER A 454 -2.74 -11.27 -2.19
CA SER A 454 -3.62 -10.09 -2.43
C SER A 454 -4.02 -9.91 -3.91
N GLU A 455 -3.33 -10.60 -4.83
CA GLU A 455 -3.58 -10.51 -6.28
C GLU A 455 -4.53 -11.61 -6.81
N GLY A 456 -4.69 -12.72 -6.07
CA GLY A 456 -5.60 -13.83 -6.39
C GLY A 456 -5.52 -14.97 -5.37
N ILE A 457 -6.41 -15.96 -5.49
CA ILE A 457 -6.41 -17.21 -4.71
C ILE A 457 -6.69 -18.36 -5.68
N ASP A 458 -5.73 -19.29 -5.83
CA ASP A 458 -5.83 -20.42 -6.76
C ASP A 458 -6.71 -21.56 -6.20
N ALA A 459 -6.70 -21.73 -4.88
CA ALA A 459 -7.54 -22.71 -4.20
C ALA A 459 -7.76 -22.36 -2.72
N GLY A 460 -8.78 -22.95 -2.10
CA GLY A 460 -8.97 -22.84 -0.65
C GLY A 460 -9.92 -23.90 -0.09
N PHE A 461 -9.78 -24.20 1.19
CA PHE A 461 -10.73 -25.04 1.94
C PHE A 461 -10.58 -24.80 3.45
N THR A 462 -11.54 -25.31 4.23
CA THR A 462 -11.46 -25.28 5.70
C THR A 462 -11.56 -26.69 6.26
N ASP A 463 -10.54 -27.10 7.02
CA ASP A 463 -10.39 -28.48 7.49
C ASP A 463 -11.36 -28.85 8.63
N TRP A 464 -11.32 -30.11 9.08
CA TRP A 464 -12.19 -30.63 10.13
C TRP A 464 -11.96 -29.99 11.52
N SER A 465 -10.86 -29.25 11.71
CA SER A 465 -10.63 -28.46 12.93
C SER A 465 -11.24 -27.05 12.84
N GLY A 466 -11.67 -26.62 11.65
CA GLY A 466 -12.04 -25.23 11.38
C GLY A 466 -10.86 -24.33 11.05
N GLN A 467 -9.69 -24.88 10.69
CA GLN A 467 -8.59 -24.08 10.15
C GLN A 467 -8.82 -23.89 8.64
N VAL A 468 -8.86 -22.63 8.22
CA VAL A 468 -8.88 -22.21 6.82
C VAL A 468 -7.48 -22.36 6.24
N HIS A 469 -7.38 -22.86 5.00
CA HIS A 469 -6.16 -22.92 4.20
C HIS A 469 -6.48 -22.33 2.82
N LEU A 470 -5.72 -21.33 2.38
CA LEU A 470 -5.80 -20.71 1.06
C LEU A 470 -4.46 -20.89 0.34
N PHE A 471 -4.47 -21.03 -0.98
CA PHE A 471 -3.30 -21.29 -1.82
C PHE A 471 -3.14 -20.18 -2.86
N CYS A 472 -1.89 -19.76 -3.10
CA CYS A 472 -1.53 -18.77 -4.12
C CYS A 472 -0.09 -19.06 -4.60
N GLU A 473 0.09 -19.21 -5.90
CA GLU A 473 1.30 -19.73 -6.53
C GLU A 473 1.84 -20.99 -5.80
N ARG A 474 2.97 -20.85 -5.09
CA ARG A 474 3.70 -21.91 -4.38
C ARG A 474 3.62 -21.79 -2.86
N SER A 475 2.78 -20.89 -2.36
CA SER A 475 2.54 -20.65 -0.95
C SER A 475 1.14 -21.11 -0.56
N PHE A 476 0.96 -21.44 0.72
CA PHE A 476 -0.36 -21.51 1.34
C PHE A 476 -0.39 -20.68 2.62
N ALA A 477 -1.50 -19.96 2.83
CA ALA A 477 -1.78 -19.22 4.05
C ALA A 477 -2.84 -19.98 4.86
N SER A 478 -2.60 -20.15 6.15
CA SER A 478 -3.54 -20.84 7.04
C SER A 478 -3.91 -19.99 8.26
N ARG A 479 -5.16 -20.11 8.71
CA ARG A 479 -5.70 -19.38 9.87
C ARG A 479 -6.83 -20.15 10.54
N ARG A 480 -6.84 -20.16 11.88
CA ARG A 480 -7.97 -20.67 12.68
C ARG A 480 -8.51 -19.59 13.62
N GLU A 481 -7.61 -19.01 14.41
CA GLU A 481 -7.82 -17.81 15.21
C GLU A 481 -6.54 -16.95 15.12
N GLY A 482 -6.64 -15.63 15.22
CA GLY A 482 -5.49 -14.73 15.11
C GLY A 482 -5.02 -14.47 13.67
N PRO A 483 -3.74 -14.13 13.45
CA PRO A 483 -3.22 -13.77 12.13
C PRO A 483 -3.09 -14.98 11.20
N TRP A 484 -2.97 -14.71 9.90
CA TRP A 484 -2.61 -15.70 8.89
C TRP A 484 -1.13 -16.11 9.02
N LEU A 485 -0.85 -17.40 8.81
CA LEU A 485 0.50 -17.96 8.73
C LEU A 485 0.74 -18.49 7.31
N ALA A 486 1.67 -17.89 6.57
CA ALA A 486 2.06 -18.33 5.23
C ALA A 486 3.34 -19.17 5.25
N GLU A 487 3.31 -20.30 4.54
CA GLU A 487 4.41 -21.24 4.36
C GLU A 487 4.44 -21.76 2.91
N PRO A 488 5.58 -22.23 2.38
CA PRO A 488 5.62 -22.88 1.06
C PRO A 488 4.76 -24.15 1.04
N THR A 489 3.95 -24.34 0.00
CA THR A 489 3.02 -25.47 -0.13
C THR A 489 3.67 -26.83 0.15
N VAL A 490 4.89 -27.03 -0.34
CA VAL A 490 5.66 -28.30 -0.22
C VAL A 490 6.21 -28.60 1.18
N GLU A 491 6.17 -27.64 2.11
CA GLU A 491 6.56 -27.88 3.51
C GLU A 491 5.49 -28.63 4.31
N ARG A 492 4.23 -28.56 3.87
CA ARG A 492 3.09 -29.24 4.52
C ARG A 492 2.41 -30.25 3.61
N TRP A 493 2.12 -29.86 2.36
CA TRP A 493 1.25 -30.59 1.46
C TRP A 493 2.03 -31.45 0.46
N GLY A 494 1.35 -32.41 -0.16
CA GLY A 494 1.97 -33.35 -1.10
C GLY A 494 2.96 -34.36 -0.47
N ARG A 495 3.17 -34.38 0.85
CA ARG A 495 4.12 -35.30 1.50
C ARG A 495 3.58 -36.73 1.58
N VAL A 496 3.86 -37.52 0.54
CA VAL A 496 3.51 -38.95 0.46
C VAL A 496 4.50 -39.78 1.29
N ARG A 497 3.98 -40.51 2.31
CA ARG A 497 4.75 -41.53 3.03
C ARG A 497 5.18 -42.64 2.08
N ASN A 498 6.45 -43.00 2.07
CA ASN A 498 7.04 -43.96 1.17
C ASN A 498 8.19 -44.72 1.86
N ASN A 499 7.83 -45.80 2.56
CA ASN A 499 8.77 -46.67 3.30
C ASN A 499 10.00 -47.07 2.45
N LEU A 500 9.82 -47.36 1.16
CA LEU A 500 10.91 -47.75 0.26
C LEU A 500 11.88 -46.60 0.00
N ARG A 501 11.40 -45.36 -0.10
CA ARG A 501 12.27 -44.18 -0.25
C ARG A 501 12.88 -43.72 1.08
N GLU A 502 12.19 -43.94 2.19
CA GLU A 502 12.60 -43.62 3.56
C GLU A 502 13.64 -44.60 4.14
N THR A 503 13.58 -45.88 3.76
CA THR A 503 14.48 -46.94 4.25
C THR A 503 15.43 -47.49 3.17
N GLY A 504 14.97 -47.62 1.92
CA GLY A 504 15.64 -48.38 0.86
C GLY A 504 15.43 -49.89 0.94
N ARG A 505 14.82 -50.42 2.02
CA ARG A 505 14.60 -51.85 2.22
C ARG A 505 13.52 -52.35 1.25
N VAL A 506 13.80 -53.46 0.58
CA VAL A 506 12.83 -54.26 -0.14
C VAL A 506 12.71 -55.58 0.61
N ASP A 507 11.48 -55.96 0.96
CA ASP A 507 11.17 -57.13 1.80
C ASP A 507 10.74 -58.32 0.94
N ALA A 508 10.07 -58.03 -0.18
CA ALA A 508 9.76 -58.98 -1.23
C ALA A 508 9.70 -58.25 -2.58
N ALA A 509 9.98 -58.97 -3.66
CA ALA A 509 9.87 -58.45 -5.02
C ALA A 509 9.42 -59.56 -5.98
N PHE A 510 8.48 -59.27 -6.89
CA PHE A 510 8.14 -60.22 -7.95
C PHE A 510 7.57 -59.52 -9.19
N VAL A 511 7.72 -60.16 -10.36
CA VAL A 511 6.96 -59.81 -11.56
C VAL A 511 5.71 -60.68 -11.62
N GLY A 512 4.54 -60.05 -11.74
CA GLY A 512 3.25 -60.71 -11.70
C GLY A 512 2.86 -61.43 -12.98
N LEU A 513 1.76 -62.18 -12.90
CA LEU A 513 1.09 -62.85 -14.03
C LEU A 513 0.52 -61.84 -15.04
N ASP A 514 0.41 -60.57 -14.66
CA ASP A 514 0.08 -59.42 -15.49
C ASP A 514 1.30 -58.75 -16.16
N GLY A 515 2.52 -59.18 -15.79
CA GLY A 515 3.79 -58.62 -16.28
C GLY A 515 4.32 -57.41 -15.51
N ARG A 516 3.64 -56.97 -14.43
CA ARG A 516 4.07 -55.80 -13.64
C ARG A 516 5.00 -56.19 -12.50
N LEU A 517 5.93 -55.31 -12.15
CA LEU A 517 6.80 -55.48 -10.99
C LEU A 517 6.13 -54.94 -9.73
N TYR A 518 6.17 -55.71 -8.65
CA TYR A 518 5.73 -55.35 -7.31
C TYR A 518 6.91 -55.38 -6.34
N LEU A 519 7.11 -54.30 -5.57
CA LEU A 519 8.16 -54.18 -4.54
C LEU A 519 7.51 -53.86 -3.18
N PHE A 520 7.76 -54.69 -2.16
CA PHE A 520 7.21 -54.56 -0.81
C PHE A 520 8.26 -53.96 0.15
N SER A 521 7.82 -53.11 1.10
CA SER A 521 8.70 -52.39 2.03
C SER A 521 7.93 -51.98 3.29
N GLY A 522 8.10 -52.76 4.37
CA GLY A 522 7.22 -52.73 5.54
C GLY A 522 5.75 -52.85 5.12
N LYS A 523 4.88 -52.05 5.73
CA LYS A 523 3.42 -52.04 5.45
C LYS A 523 2.98 -51.40 4.13
N GLN A 524 3.91 -51.12 3.21
CA GLN A 524 3.62 -50.50 1.92
C GLN A 524 4.21 -51.32 0.77
N TYR A 525 3.60 -51.21 -0.41
CA TYR A 525 4.17 -51.73 -1.64
C TYR A 525 4.02 -50.73 -2.79
N LEU A 526 4.90 -50.86 -3.79
CA LEU A 526 4.91 -50.07 -5.01
C LEU A 526 4.78 -51.01 -6.22
N ARG A 527 4.04 -50.57 -7.23
CA ARG A 527 3.90 -51.28 -8.51
C ARG A 527 4.55 -50.47 -9.64
N TYR A 528 5.15 -51.16 -10.60
CA TYR A 528 5.71 -50.58 -11.82
C TYR A 528 5.18 -51.37 -13.02
N SER A 529 4.54 -50.70 -13.97
CA SER A 529 4.05 -51.31 -15.21
C SER A 529 5.16 -51.76 -16.17
N ASP A 530 6.41 -51.37 -15.89
CA ASP A 530 7.63 -51.81 -16.57
C ASP A 530 8.77 -51.88 -15.52
N PRO A 531 9.48 -53.01 -15.35
CA PRO A 531 10.68 -53.11 -14.51
C PRO A 531 11.82 -52.14 -14.87
N ASN A 532 11.74 -51.46 -16.01
CA ASN A 532 12.65 -50.40 -16.43
C ASN A 532 12.11 -48.96 -16.31
N ALA A 533 10.89 -48.78 -15.77
CA ALA A 533 10.33 -47.46 -15.50
C ALA A 533 11.14 -46.66 -14.45
N GLU A 534 11.24 -45.34 -14.67
CA GLU A 534 11.93 -44.40 -13.76
C GLU A 534 11.08 -44.06 -12.51
N PHE A 535 9.77 -44.27 -12.59
CA PHE A 535 8.79 -43.95 -11.54
C PHE A 535 7.84 -45.13 -11.36
N ALA A 536 7.33 -45.30 -10.14
CA ALA A 536 6.21 -46.20 -9.87
C ALA A 536 4.93 -45.72 -10.55
N ASP A 537 3.97 -46.63 -10.71
CA ASP A 537 2.65 -46.36 -11.25
C ASP A 537 1.91 -45.30 -10.40
N GLU A 538 1.02 -44.54 -11.04
CA GLU A 538 0.20 -43.55 -10.36
C GLU A 538 -0.74 -44.21 -9.33
N GLY A 539 -0.87 -43.58 -8.16
CA GLY A 539 -1.59 -44.14 -7.00
C GLY A 539 -0.73 -45.00 -6.05
N TYR A 540 0.57 -45.15 -6.29
CA TYR A 540 1.51 -45.86 -5.40
C TYR A 540 2.44 -44.90 -4.62
N PRO A 541 2.96 -45.28 -3.44
CA PRO A 541 2.76 -46.55 -2.71
C PRO A 541 1.36 -46.75 -2.13
N ARG A 542 0.91 -48.01 -2.07
CA ARG A 542 -0.34 -48.43 -1.41
C ARG A 542 -0.03 -49.25 -0.16
N THR A 543 -0.96 -49.27 0.79
CA THR A 543 -0.86 -50.09 2.02
C THR A 543 -1.16 -51.55 1.69
N ILE A 544 -0.35 -52.49 2.19
CA ILE A 544 -0.49 -53.92 1.86
C ILE A 544 -1.85 -54.47 2.31
N ALA A 545 -2.25 -54.21 3.55
CA ALA A 545 -3.47 -54.75 4.15
C ALA A 545 -4.78 -54.34 3.46
N ALA A 546 -4.78 -53.26 2.66
CA ALA A 546 -5.94 -52.82 1.89
C ALA A 546 -6.14 -53.61 0.58
N ASP A 547 -5.08 -54.24 0.07
CA ASP A 547 -5.02 -54.78 -1.30
C ASP A 547 -4.71 -56.29 -1.33
N TRP A 548 -3.85 -56.76 -0.43
CA TRP A 548 -3.33 -58.13 -0.41
C TRP A 548 -3.96 -58.94 0.72
N GLY A 549 -5.27 -59.21 0.61
CA GLY A 549 -5.98 -60.19 1.43
C GLY A 549 -5.85 -60.03 2.95
N GLY A 550 -5.60 -58.81 3.44
CA GLY A 550 -5.41 -58.50 4.86
C GLY A 550 -4.00 -58.71 5.42
N LEU A 551 -2.98 -59.01 4.60
CA LEU A 551 -1.58 -59.07 5.07
C LEU A 551 -1.07 -57.68 5.48
N ASP A 552 -0.44 -57.57 6.64
CA ASP A 552 0.19 -56.33 7.10
C ASP A 552 1.52 -56.07 6.38
N GLU A 553 2.33 -57.12 6.25
CA GLU A 553 3.71 -57.12 5.71
C GLU A 553 3.91 -58.40 4.88
N VAL A 554 4.82 -58.36 3.89
CA VAL A 554 5.08 -59.46 2.94
C VAL A 554 6.57 -59.78 2.95
N ASP A 555 6.90 -60.99 3.39
CA ASP A 555 8.27 -61.50 3.59
C ASP A 555 8.81 -62.25 2.36
N ALA A 556 7.92 -62.76 1.49
CA ALA A 556 8.30 -63.34 0.20
C ALA A 556 7.14 -63.27 -0.79
N ALA A 557 7.43 -63.07 -2.08
CA ALA A 557 6.44 -63.07 -3.15
C ALA A 557 7.07 -63.62 -4.44
N PHE A 558 6.34 -64.46 -5.18
CA PHE A 558 6.85 -65.11 -6.40
C PHE A 558 5.72 -65.72 -7.25
N VAL A 559 6.08 -66.20 -8.45
CA VAL A 559 5.18 -66.93 -9.36
C VAL A 559 5.64 -68.38 -9.50
N LEU A 560 4.72 -69.33 -9.30
CA LEU A 560 4.97 -70.77 -9.32
C LEU A 560 3.79 -71.51 -9.97
N ASP A 561 4.07 -72.43 -10.90
CA ASP A 561 3.06 -73.24 -11.62
C ASP A 561 1.86 -72.41 -12.15
N GLY A 562 2.14 -71.21 -12.65
CA GLY A 562 1.15 -70.28 -13.20
C GLY A 562 0.28 -69.55 -12.18
N ARG A 563 0.66 -69.55 -10.89
CA ARG A 563 -0.01 -68.82 -9.81
C ARG A 563 0.96 -67.90 -9.07
N THR A 564 0.47 -66.80 -8.54
CA THR A 564 1.22 -65.94 -7.64
C THR A 564 1.01 -66.38 -6.20
N TYR A 565 2.08 -66.38 -5.42
CA TYR A 565 2.06 -66.64 -3.98
C TYR A 565 2.72 -65.48 -3.24
N LEU A 566 2.06 -64.99 -2.18
CA LEU A 566 2.60 -63.99 -1.25
C LEU A 566 2.61 -64.60 0.15
N PHE A 567 3.74 -64.53 0.83
CA PHE A 567 3.93 -64.94 2.22
C PHE A 567 4.14 -63.70 3.07
N GLY A 568 3.54 -63.67 4.25
CA GLY A 568 3.57 -62.49 5.10
C GLY A 568 2.96 -62.72 6.46
N SER A 569 2.73 -61.65 7.19
CA SER A 569 2.12 -61.69 8.52
C SER A 569 0.88 -60.80 8.64
N VAL A 570 0.02 -61.16 9.59
CA VAL A 570 -1.10 -60.33 10.07
C VAL A 570 -0.85 -60.09 11.56
N VAL A 571 -0.94 -58.83 12.01
CA VAL A 571 -0.48 -58.38 13.35
C VAL A 571 -1.00 -59.22 14.53
N GLU A 572 -2.25 -59.71 14.47
CA GLU A 572 -2.85 -60.54 15.52
C GLU A 572 -2.99 -62.03 15.13
N GLY A 573 -2.63 -62.41 13.90
CA GLY A 573 -2.85 -63.76 13.38
C GLY A 573 -1.59 -64.62 13.20
N GLY A 574 -0.41 -64.01 13.06
CA GLY A 574 0.84 -64.72 12.74
C GLY A 574 1.11 -64.82 11.23
N ALA A 575 1.84 -65.86 10.80
CA ALA A 575 2.32 -66.01 9.43
C ALA A 575 1.33 -66.77 8.54
N PHE A 576 0.96 -66.15 7.42
CA PHE A 576 0.06 -66.70 6.40
C PHE A 576 0.66 -66.58 5.01
N TYR A 577 0.05 -67.27 4.05
CA TYR A 577 0.28 -67.03 2.65
C TYR A 577 -1.04 -66.95 1.87
N LEU A 578 -1.03 -66.12 0.83
CA LEU A 578 -2.09 -65.96 -0.15
C LEU A 578 -1.68 -66.67 -1.45
N ARG A 579 -2.70 -67.01 -2.25
CA ARG A 579 -2.53 -67.55 -3.60
C ARG A 579 -3.49 -66.88 -4.55
N TYR A 580 -3.01 -66.51 -5.74
CA TYR A 580 -3.81 -65.92 -6.80
C TYR A 580 -3.58 -66.66 -8.12
N SER A 581 -4.67 -67.13 -8.73
CA SER A 581 -4.70 -67.68 -10.09
C SER A 581 -5.12 -66.64 -11.15
N THR A 582 -5.47 -65.42 -10.74
CA THR A 582 -5.86 -64.30 -11.62
C THR A 582 -4.70 -63.33 -11.90
N ARG A 583 -4.95 -62.31 -12.72
CA ARG A 583 -3.97 -61.25 -13.10
C ARG A 583 -4.33 -59.86 -12.56
N ASP A 584 -5.54 -59.71 -12.04
CA ASP A 584 -6.10 -58.50 -11.44
C ASP A 584 -5.65 -58.33 -9.98
N TYR A 585 -5.42 -59.45 -9.27
CA TYR A 585 -5.09 -59.52 -7.85
C TYR A 585 -6.17 -58.97 -6.90
N GLU A 586 -7.38 -58.73 -7.40
CA GLU A 586 -8.50 -58.18 -6.61
C GLU A 586 -9.04 -59.16 -5.56
N VAL A 587 -9.02 -60.47 -5.85
CA VAL A 587 -9.55 -61.51 -4.97
C VAL A 587 -8.60 -62.71 -4.96
N ALA A 588 -8.22 -63.18 -3.77
CA ALA A 588 -7.42 -64.39 -3.60
C ALA A 588 -8.22 -65.66 -3.95
N ASP A 589 -7.52 -66.74 -4.29
CA ASP A 589 -8.15 -68.03 -4.59
C ASP A 589 -9.03 -68.53 -3.41
N GLU A 590 -10.10 -69.26 -3.73
CA GLU A 590 -11.00 -69.84 -2.71
C GLU A 590 -10.20 -70.67 -1.68
N GLY A 591 -10.44 -70.37 -0.40
CA GLY A 591 -9.75 -71.01 0.74
C GLY A 591 -8.47 -70.31 1.20
N TYR A 592 -8.09 -69.16 0.65
CA TYR A 592 -6.97 -68.34 1.12
C TYR A 592 -7.44 -67.10 1.90
N PRO A 593 -6.63 -66.55 2.84
CA PRO A 593 -5.29 -66.99 3.26
C PRO A 593 -5.24 -68.36 3.95
N GLN A 594 -4.06 -68.98 3.92
CA GLN A 594 -3.73 -70.22 4.62
C GLN A 594 -2.54 -69.99 5.56
N PRO A 595 -2.48 -70.62 6.74
CA PRO A 595 -1.31 -70.53 7.62
C PRO A 595 -0.08 -71.14 6.95
N VAL A 596 1.11 -70.60 7.24
CA VAL A 596 2.37 -71.18 6.76
C VAL A 596 2.72 -72.41 7.61
N ASP A 597 2.99 -73.52 6.93
CA ASP A 597 3.56 -74.75 7.50
C ASP A 597 5.06 -74.83 7.14
N ASP A 598 5.91 -75.29 8.07
CA ASP A 598 7.37 -75.35 7.86
C ASP A 598 7.76 -76.35 6.75
N ASN A 599 6.83 -77.22 6.30
CA ASN A 599 6.99 -78.13 5.17
C ASN A 599 6.31 -77.63 3.86
N TRP A 600 5.89 -76.37 3.76
CA TRP A 600 5.20 -75.85 2.55
C TRP A 600 6.02 -76.09 1.25
N TRP A 601 7.32 -75.84 1.31
CA TRP A 601 8.28 -76.05 0.24
C TRP A 601 8.58 -77.53 -0.09
N ASN A 602 8.03 -78.47 0.69
CA ASN A 602 8.33 -79.91 0.63
C ASN A 602 9.84 -80.20 0.63
N LEU A 603 10.57 -79.51 1.51
CA LEU A 603 12.03 -79.57 1.61
C LEU A 603 12.49 -80.89 2.26
N PRO A 604 13.58 -81.51 1.77
CA PRO A 604 14.32 -82.49 2.55
C PRO A 604 14.75 -81.89 3.89
N PHE A 605 14.66 -82.68 4.97
CA PHE A 605 14.97 -82.24 6.34
C PHE A 605 16.33 -81.52 6.50
N ALA A 606 17.34 -81.91 5.73
CA ALA A 606 18.66 -81.26 5.72
C ALA A 606 18.63 -79.80 5.22
N LEU A 607 17.66 -79.42 4.37
CA LEU A 607 17.45 -78.04 3.92
C LEU A 607 16.62 -77.24 4.94
N THR A 608 15.68 -77.90 5.62
CA THR A 608 14.97 -77.34 6.79
C THR A 608 15.95 -76.98 7.91
N GLU A 609 16.87 -77.88 8.29
CA GLU A 609 17.93 -77.60 9.27
C GLU A 609 18.95 -76.55 8.77
N ALA A 610 19.10 -76.39 7.45
CA ALA A 610 19.95 -75.34 6.86
C ALA A 610 19.27 -73.95 6.78
N GLY A 611 18.00 -73.82 7.21
CA GLY A 611 17.27 -72.55 7.31
C GLY A 611 16.25 -72.28 6.20
N PHE A 612 16.26 -73.03 5.09
CA PHE A 612 15.44 -72.74 3.90
C PHE A 612 13.92 -72.89 4.09
N ALA A 613 13.44 -73.34 5.25
CA ALA A 613 12.01 -73.32 5.57
C ALA A 613 11.44 -71.89 5.66
N ARG A 614 12.29 -70.90 5.97
CA ARG A 614 11.96 -69.46 5.96
C ARG A 614 13.08 -68.72 5.22
N PRO A 615 13.02 -68.66 3.88
CA PRO A 615 14.06 -68.02 3.09
C PRO A 615 14.08 -66.50 3.30
N ASP A 616 15.26 -65.89 3.24
CA ASP A 616 15.46 -64.44 3.27
C ASP A 616 15.00 -63.78 1.95
N ALA A 617 15.00 -64.52 0.85
CA ALA A 617 14.41 -64.11 -0.42
C ALA A 617 13.97 -65.33 -1.26
N VAL A 618 12.98 -65.12 -2.13
CA VAL A 618 12.58 -66.07 -3.17
C VAL A 618 12.66 -65.39 -4.53
N MET A 619 13.08 -66.12 -5.55
CA MET A 619 13.08 -65.68 -6.94
C MET A 619 12.58 -66.80 -7.86
N SER A 620 11.72 -66.47 -8.80
CA SER A 620 11.51 -67.28 -10.00
C SER A 620 12.39 -66.74 -11.13
N ASP A 621 13.07 -67.61 -11.88
CA ASP A 621 13.81 -67.20 -13.08
C ASP A 621 12.94 -67.27 -14.35
N GLY A 622 13.54 -66.92 -15.49
CA GLY A 622 12.87 -66.91 -16.80
C GLY A 622 12.63 -68.29 -17.42
N GLU A 623 13.27 -69.36 -16.91
CA GLU A 623 13.03 -70.74 -17.35
C GLU A 623 12.00 -71.46 -16.44
N GLY A 624 11.77 -70.92 -15.25
CA GLY A 624 10.78 -71.37 -14.27
C GLY A 624 11.36 -72.13 -13.09
N GLU A 625 12.67 -72.13 -12.84
CA GLU A 625 13.20 -72.64 -11.57
C GLU A 625 12.89 -71.65 -10.42
N VAL A 626 12.58 -72.19 -9.24
CA VAL A 626 12.43 -71.38 -8.02
C VAL A 626 13.71 -71.47 -7.20
N TRP A 627 14.24 -70.31 -6.87
CA TRP A 627 15.46 -70.10 -6.08
C TRP A 627 15.08 -69.58 -4.70
N LEU A 628 15.57 -70.25 -3.65
CA LEU A 628 15.47 -69.82 -2.26
C LEU A 628 16.83 -69.35 -1.76
N PHE A 629 16.89 -68.18 -1.15
CA PHE A 629 18.09 -67.63 -0.52
C PHE A 629 17.94 -67.71 1.01
N ALA A 630 19.00 -68.11 1.72
CA ALA A 630 19.04 -68.12 3.18
C ALA A 630 20.49 -67.93 3.66
N GLY A 631 20.75 -66.87 4.42
CA GLY A 631 22.09 -66.50 4.85
C GLY A 631 23.03 -66.28 3.67
N ASP A 632 24.16 -66.99 3.65
CA ASP A 632 25.19 -66.92 2.61
C ASP A 632 24.96 -67.89 1.43
N LYS A 633 23.80 -68.55 1.37
CA LYS A 633 23.53 -69.69 0.47
C LYS A 633 22.21 -69.59 -0.27
N LEU A 634 22.12 -70.38 -1.33
CA LEU A 634 20.89 -70.64 -2.06
C LEU A 634 20.65 -72.12 -2.28
N VAL A 635 19.40 -72.47 -2.58
CA VAL A 635 19.00 -73.72 -3.25
C VAL A 635 18.02 -73.40 -4.37
N ARG A 636 17.95 -74.27 -5.38
CA ARG A 636 16.98 -74.15 -6.49
C ARG A 636 16.17 -75.43 -6.69
N PHE A 637 14.95 -75.27 -7.20
CA PHE A 637 14.01 -76.37 -7.47
C PHE A 637 13.93 -76.67 -8.97
N ASP A 638 14.40 -77.86 -9.34
CA ASP A 638 14.28 -78.41 -10.69
C ASP A 638 12.86 -78.93 -10.91
N HIS A 639 12.08 -78.20 -11.72
CA HIS A 639 10.69 -78.54 -12.04
C HIS A 639 10.53 -79.82 -12.87
N LEU A 640 11.53 -80.19 -13.68
CA LEU A 640 11.48 -81.35 -14.59
C LEU A 640 11.65 -82.66 -13.83
N HIS A 641 12.56 -82.68 -12.85
CA HIS A 641 12.92 -83.85 -12.06
C HIS A 641 12.38 -83.82 -10.63
N ARG A 642 11.81 -82.68 -10.19
CA ARG A 642 11.14 -82.46 -8.89
C ARG A 642 12.04 -82.70 -7.67
N TRP A 643 13.18 -82.02 -7.64
CA TRP A 643 14.14 -82.07 -6.52
C TRP A 643 14.72 -80.68 -6.23
N TRP A 644 15.16 -80.52 -4.99
CA TRP A 644 15.91 -79.34 -4.53
C TRP A 644 17.41 -79.61 -4.63
N SER A 645 18.19 -78.62 -5.09
CA SER A 645 19.65 -78.70 -5.11
C SER A 645 20.26 -78.86 -3.72
N GLU A 646 21.52 -79.31 -3.65
CA GLU A 646 22.33 -79.09 -2.45
C GLU A 646 22.57 -77.57 -2.25
N PRO A 647 22.78 -77.09 -1.01
CA PRO A 647 23.04 -75.67 -0.75
C PRO A 647 24.39 -75.22 -1.31
N GLU A 648 24.38 -74.28 -2.24
CA GLU A 648 25.58 -73.63 -2.76
C GLU A 648 25.73 -72.20 -2.21
N PRO A 649 26.97 -71.71 -1.95
CA PRO A 649 27.17 -70.32 -1.57
C PRO A 649 26.71 -69.37 -2.68
N ILE A 650 26.09 -68.25 -2.31
CA ILE A 650 25.57 -67.27 -3.29
C ILE A 650 26.72 -66.74 -4.19
N SER A 651 27.89 -66.51 -3.60
CA SER A 651 29.13 -66.08 -4.29
C SER A 651 29.79 -67.17 -5.16
N ALA A 652 29.29 -68.40 -5.16
CA ALA A 652 29.69 -69.46 -6.11
C ALA A 652 28.75 -69.53 -7.33
N ARG A 653 27.63 -68.79 -7.31
CA ARG A 653 26.67 -68.67 -8.40
C ARG A 653 26.71 -67.30 -9.06
N PHE A 654 26.78 -66.24 -8.26
CA PHE A 654 26.76 -64.84 -8.70
C PHE A 654 28.17 -64.24 -8.54
N GLU A 655 28.93 -64.15 -9.62
CA GLU A 655 30.29 -63.60 -9.60
C GLU A 655 30.27 -62.07 -9.42
N ASP A 656 31.31 -61.52 -8.76
CA ASP A 656 31.42 -60.11 -8.36
C ASP A 656 30.26 -59.56 -7.48
N LEU A 657 29.42 -60.42 -6.88
CA LEU A 657 28.37 -59.98 -5.96
C LEU A 657 28.96 -59.33 -4.68
N PRO A 658 28.59 -58.08 -4.36
CA PRO A 658 29.28 -57.29 -3.31
C PRO A 658 28.67 -57.45 -1.91
N PHE A 659 27.72 -58.36 -1.74
CA PHE A 659 27.04 -58.66 -0.47
C PHE A 659 26.84 -60.17 -0.32
N ALA A 660 26.84 -60.65 0.92
CA ALA A 660 26.84 -62.09 1.22
C ALA A 660 25.46 -62.74 1.19
N SER A 661 24.39 -61.98 1.48
CA SER A 661 23.00 -62.45 1.55
C SER A 661 22.09 -61.62 0.65
N VAL A 662 20.89 -62.14 0.37
CA VAL A 662 19.86 -61.52 -0.48
C VAL A 662 18.55 -61.47 0.31
N GLY A 663 17.95 -60.28 0.42
CA GLY A 663 16.69 -60.03 1.16
C GLY A 663 15.47 -59.76 0.27
N ALA A 664 15.66 -59.62 -1.04
CA ALA A 664 14.60 -59.76 -2.06
C ALA A 664 15.26 -60.00 -3.43
N ALA A 665 14.58 -60.68 -4.34
CA ALA A 665 15.10 -60.94 -5.69
C ALA A 665 13.96 -61.11 -6.72
N PHE A 666 14.20 -60.73 -7.97
CA PHE A 666 13.30 -61.04 -9.08
C PHE A 666 14.04 -61.09 -10.42
N THR A 667 13.46 -61.76 -11.41
CA THR A 667 13.91 -61.68 -12.82
C THR A 667 12.87 -60.91 -13.62
N ASP A 668 13.29 -59.98 -14.48
CA ASP A 668 12.38 -59.23 -15.36
C ASP A 668 12.07 -59.93 -16.69
N GLY A 669 11.08 -59.41 -17.42
CA GLY A 669 10.62 -59.99 -18.69
C GLY A 669 11.63 -59.90 -19.85
N ASP A 670 12.70 -59.11 -19.71
CA ASP A 670 13.84 -59.09 -20.64
C ASP A 670 14.93 -60.11 -20.24
N GLY A 671 14.80 -60.76 -19.07
CA GLY A 671 15.72 -61.77 -18.54
C GLY A 671 16.78 -61.24 -17.57
N HIS A 672 16.72 -59.98 -17.13
CA HIS A 672 17.69 -59.48 -16.14
C HIS A 672 17.31 -59.93 -14.73
N THR A 673 18.27 -60.47 -13.97
CA THR A 673 18.10 -60.82 -12.56
C THR A 673 18.52 -59.65 -11.66
N TRP A 674 17.66 -59.29 -10.73
CA TRP A 674 17.82 -58.20 -9.77
C TRP A 674 17.89 -58.75 -8.34
N LEU A 675 18.97 -58.47 -7.62
CA LEU A 675 19.18 -58.93 -6.24
C LEU A 675 19.28 -57.73 -5.29
N PHE A 676 18.54 -57.77 -4.19
CA PHE A 676 18.46 -56.70 -3.19
C PHE A 676 19.02 -57.17 -1.84
N ALA A 677 19.81 -56.32 -1.17
CA ALA A 677 20.43 -56.64 0.10
C ALA A 677 20.70 -55.39 0.94
N ALA A 678 20.95 -55.57 2.24
CA ALA A 678 21.56 -54.52 3.06
C ALA A 678 23.02 -54.29 2.61
N SER A 679 23.50 -53.04 2.69
CA SER A 679 24.92 -52.73 2.48
C SER A 679 25.79 -53.40 3.56
N PRO A 680 26.94 -54.01 3.20
CA PRO A 680 27.92 -54.46 4.19
C PRO A 680 28.66 -53.29 4.89
N ASP A 681 28.51 -52.05 4.40
CA ASP A 681 28.93 -50.83 5.11
C ASP A 681 27.82 -50.39 6.07
N GLU A 682 27.81 -50.98 7.27
CA GLU A 682 26.86 -50.67 8.37
C GLU A 682 26.81 -49.17 8.71
N VAL A 683 27.89 -48.42 8.47
CA VAL A 683 28.00 -46.98 8.80
C VAL A 683 27.07 -46.12 7.94
N ARG A 684 26.65 -46.61 6.76
CA ARG A 684 25.72 -45.92 5.87
C ARG A 684 24.25 -46.29 6.09
N GLY A 685 23.98 -47.52 6.52
CA GLY A 685 22.61 -48.06 6.60
C GLY A 685 21.86 -48.12 5.25
N ASP A 686 22.59 -48.03 4.13
CA ASP A 686 22.03 -48.11 2.79
C ASP A 686 21.58 -49.54 2.45
N TYR A 687 20.56 -49.66 1.60
CA TYR A 687 20.23 -50.90 0.90
C TYR A 687 20.74 -50.84 -0.53
N LEU A 688 21.30 -51.93 -1.01
CA LEU A 688 21.90 -52.06 -2.34
C LEU A 688 21.03 -52.97 -3.24
N VAL A 689 21.08 -52.66 -4.53
CA VAL A 689 20.61 -53.55 -5.60
C VAL A 689 21.77 -53.87 -6.54
N ALA A 690 21.93 -55.14 -6.89
CA ALA A 690 22.76 -55.66 -7.97
C ALA A 690 21.89 -56.08 -9.16
N ARG A 691 22.48 -56.13 -10.36
CA ARG A 691 21.80 -56.63 -11.56
C ARG A 691 22.76 -57.44 -12.42
N TYR A 692 22.25 -58.50 -13.03
CA TYR A 692 22.91 -59.31 -14.04
C TYR A 692 22.07 -59.27 -15.32
N SER A 693 22.72 -59.09 -16.47
CA SER A 693 22.09 -59.21 -17.81
C SER A 693 22.39 -60.55 -18.48
N ASP A 694 23.25 -61.37 -17.86
CA ASP A 694 23.74 -62.65 -18.32
C ASP A 694 23.11 -63.80 -17.50
N GLY A 695 22.52 -64.78 -18.19
CA GLY A 695 21.81 -65.90 -17.55
C GLY A 695 22.71 -66.93 -16.86
N ASP A 696 24.03 -66.81 -16.96
CA ASP A 696 25.02 -67.58 -16.21
C ASP A 696 25.61 -66.81 -15.01
N PHE A 697 25.19 -65.55 -14.79
CA PHE A 697 25.51 -64.71 -13.62
C PHE A 697 27.01 -64.50 -13.35
N THR A 698 27.80 -64.52 -14.42
CA THR A 698 29.26 -64.38 -14.42
C THR A 698 29.74 -62.94 -14.33
N ARG A 699 28.86 -61.95 -14.57
CA ARG A 699 29.24 -60.53 -14.50
C ARG A 699 28.10 -59.61 -14.05
N ILE A 700 28.29 -58.98 -12.89
CA ILE A 700 27.46 -57.85 -12.47
C ILE A 700 27.51 -56.69 -13.49
N ASP A 701 26.36 -56.09 -13.76
CA ASP A 701 26.19 -55.01 -14.73
C ASP A 701 27.04 -53.76 -14.43
N ASP A 702 27.50 -53.10 -15.49
CA ASP A 702 28.22 -51.83 -15.39
C ASP A 702 27.44 -50.79 -14.55
N ARG A 703 28.15 -50.21 -13.57
CA ARG A 703 27.66 -49.24 -12.58
C ARG A 703 26.78 -49.83 -11.46
N PHE A 704 26.58 -51.15 -11.38
CA PHE A 704 26.04 -51.79 -10.18
C PHE A 704 27.18 -52.27 -9.25
N PRO A 705 26.95 -52.45 -7.94
CA PRO A 705 25.70 -52.22 -7.20
C PRO A 705 25.32 -50.73 -7.12
N LYS A 706 24.06 -50.45 -6.80
CA LYS A 706 23.55 -49.09 -6.56
C LYS A 706 22.72 -49.07 -5.28
N ALA A 707 22.67 -47.95 -4.58
CA ALA A 707 21.69 -47.76 -3.51
C ALA A 707 20.27 -47.83 -4.11
N VAL A 708 19.38 -48.64 -3.52
CA VAL A 708 18.02 -48.92 -4.03
C VAL A 708 17.26 -47.63 -4.35
N ARG A 709 17.35 -46.65 -3.44
CA ARG A 709 16.70 -45.33 -3.49
C ARG A 709 17.10 -44.45 -4.70
N LEU A 710 18.15 -44.80 -5.44
CA LEU A 710 18.58 -44.09 -6.65
C LEU A 710 17.77 -44.49 -7.89
N ARG A 711 17.13 -45.67 -7.89
CA ARG A 711 16.25 -46.15 -8.96
C ARG A 711 14.82 -46.30 -8.47
N TRP A 712 14.63 -46.99 -7.37
CA TRP A 712 13.35 -47.43 -6.85
C TRP A 712 12.82 -46.51 -5.75
N GLY A 713 11.50 -46.52 -5.53
CA GLY A 713 10.84 -45.61 -4.58
C GLY A 713 10.65 -44.18 -5.13
N ARG A 714 10.80 -43.98 -6.44
CA ARG A 714 10.47 -42.72 -7.12
C ARG A 714 9.01 -42.73 -7.53
N ILE A 715 8.30 -41.65 -7.23
CA ILE A 715 6.90 -41.40 -7.62
C ILE A 715 6.86 -40.05 -8.36
N ARG A 716 5.84 -39.83 -9.20
CA ARG A 716 5.53 -38.49 -9.72
C ARG A 716 4.63 -37.80 -8.70
N ASN A 717 4.89 -36.53 -8.42
CA ASN A 717 4.14 -35.81 -7.40
C ASN A 717 4.08 -34.33 -7.75
N ASN A 718 3.23 -33.98 -8.73
CA ASN A 718 3.12 -32.62 -9.28
C ASN A 718 3.02 -31.53 -8.19
N LEU A 719 2.32 -31.81 -7.08
CA LEU A 719 2.20 -30.89 -5.94
C LEU A 719 3.56 -30.65 -5.23
N GLN A 720 4.34 -31.71 -4.99
CA GLN A 720 5.68 -31.61 -4.40
C GLN A 720 6.73 -31.10 -5.40
N ASP A 721 6.55 -31.36 -6.70
CA ASP A 721 7.46 -30.97 -7.78
C ASP A 721 7.26 -29.51 -8.23
N THR A 722 6.05 -28.94 -8.09
CA THR A 722 5.71 -27.57 -8.56
C THR A 722 5.34 -26.60 -7.45
N GLY A 723 4.76 -27.08 -6.34
CA GLY A 723 4.17 -26.26 -5.27
C GLY A 723 2.76 -25.70 -5.56
N LEU A 724 2.22 -25.90 -6.77
CA LEU A 724 0.95 -25.32 -7.22
C LEU A 724 -0.27 -26.14 -6.78
N VAL A 725 -1.40 -25.48 -6.54
CA VAL A 725 -2.69 -26.10 -6.19
C VAL A 725 -3.82 -25.45 -6.99
N ASP A 726 -4.19 -26.07 -8.11
CA ASP A 726 -5.22 -25.56 -9.04
C ASP A 726 -6.67 -25.70 -8.51
N ALA A 727 -6.88 -26.50 -7.45
CA ALA A 727 -8.16 -26.71 -6.78
C ALA A 727 -7.98 -27.39 -5.42
N ALA A 728 -8.90 -27.14 -4.48
CA ALA A 728 -8.99 -27.85 -3.22
C ALA A 728 -10.43 -28.25 -2.90
N LEU A 729 -10.62 -29.39 -2.22
CA LEU A 729 -11.92 -29.90 -1.81
C LEU A 729 -11.80 -30.61 -0.46
N ARG A 730 -12.73 -30.31 0.45
CA ARG A 730 -12.97 -31.13 1.64
C ARG A 730 -14.16 -32.04 1.40
N LEU A 731 -13.94 -33.35 1.44
CA LEU A 731 -15.01 -34.34 1.55
C LEU A 731 -15.41 -34.50 3.01
N ILE A 732 -16.71 -34.46 3.30
CA ILE A 732 -17.29 -34.85 4.58
C ILE A 732 -18.04 -36.15 4.32
N THR A 733 -17.41 -37.28 4.63
CA THR A 733 -18.10 -38.58 4.65
C THR A 733 -18.89 -38.65 5.95
N PRO A 734 -20.23 -38.71 5.93
CA PRO A 734 -20.98 -39.05 7.13
C PRO A 734 -20.62 -40.49 7.49
N VAL A 735 -20.15 -40.70 8.72
CA VAL A 735 -20.13 -42.05 9.30
C VAL A 735 -21.58 -42.41 9.55
N ILE A 736 -22.16 -43.19 8.65
CA ILE A 736 -23.35 -43.97 8.96
C ILE A 736 -22.82 -45.08 9.88
N GLU A 737 -23.00 -44.89 11.18
CA GLU A 737 -23.05 -46.02 12.10
C GLU A 737 -24.34 -46.75 11.72
N ASP A 738 -24.22 -47.88 11.02
CA ASP A 738 -25.35 -48.78 10.84
C ASP A 738 -25.77 -49.26 12.24
N GLU A 739 -26.95 -48.83 12.70
CA GLU A 739 -27.53 -49.36 13.94
C GLU A 739 -27.86 -50.84 13.69
N ASP A 740 -27.16 -51.74 14.40
CA ASP A 740 -27.42 -53.19 14.37
C ASP A 740 -28.84 -53.47 14.92
N ASP A 741 -29.82 -53.51 14.01
CA ASP A 741 -31.22 -53.92 14.24
C ASP A 741 -31.30 -55.45 14.52
N GLU A 742 -30.74 -55.92 15.63
CA GLU A 742 -30.93 -57.30 16.16
C GLU A 742 -31.66 -57.32 17.53
N ASP A 743 -32.73 -58.14 17.60
CA ASP A 743 -33.56 -58.48 18.79
C ASP A 743 -32.87 -59.50 19.76
#